data_AF-A0A963TPE6-F1
#
_entry.id   AF-A0A963TPE6-F1
#
_cell.length_a   1.000
_cell.length_b   1.000
_cell.length_c   1.000
_cell.angle_alpha   90.00
_cell.angle_beta   90.00
_cell.angle_gamma   90.00
#
_symmetry.space_group_name_H-M   'P 1'
#
loop_
_entity.id
_entity.type
_entity.pdbx_description
1 polymer ?
#
loop_
_entity_poly.entity_id
_entity_poly.type
_entity_poly.pdbx_seq_one_letter_code
_entity_poly.pdbx_strand_id
1 'polypeptide(L)'
;MAALTGALGAVLDDLAAARGAAMPWAPVLFSVGIAVFFLARQEPGQGAFLQAGAGLAAAMALRVRGGERWQLPAMGAALILAGFLVAGLRTQIVAGPVLADRYYGPVTGRIVDIDRSFSDQLRLTLDGVALDIVAPARTPRLVRVALHGDAPFVPEPGQRVRVIAHLSPPDGPVEPGGFDFQRIAWFEGLGAVGYTRKPVESLALPGDGPGLWAFRVRMALSRLMQERMEGQAGAFAAALMTGDRSGVTRDTNDALRNSNLSHLISISGLHMGLLSGFVFALCRYGLALAPPVALRLNTKKVAAIAALLAATFYLVLAGPSVATRRAYVMAAVMLTAVLLDRRAISLRSVAIAAMIVLLIEPESLVEPGFQMSFGATVALIVAFGQWTRVSGRVPAVLRPVAALCLSSLAAGTATLPIAAAHFNRIAEYGLVANLAAVPVMGMAVMPAGVIAALLAPLGLAAPALWVMEEGCRFILLVAKLVAGLDGAVVPVPAPAGWILPSLGLGALLLALTRPPWLRGLGVLALAGGLVGWTLADRPLLLIADEGTLVGLMTPSGRALSKAKGAGFVASSWLEDDGDAADQQAAHDRGAFAGPRGQATARLGALTIWHLTGKTAPQRAGDVCVPGAIVVMDGYWRGGPPACRLFDARALARTGALALSPAPGGGLALRSARASGGHRLWNDRTLRAFRLGN
;
A
#
# COMPACT_ATOMS: atom_id res chain seq x y z
N MET A 1 36.42 -4.67 -30.47
CA MET A 1 36.74 -5.34 -29.19
C MET A 1 37.55 -4.46 -28.25
N ALA A 2 38.71 -3.93 -28.67
CA ALA A 2 39.57 -3.06 -27.83
C ALA A 2 38.90 -1.77 -27.31
N ALA A 3 38.07 -1.11 -28.12
CA ALA A 3 37.33 0.09 -27.71
C ALA A 3 36.23 -0.21 -26.67
N LEU A 4 35.57 -1.37 -26.78
CA LEU A 4 34.55 -1.84 -25.82
C LEU A 4 35.18 -2.25 -24.49
N THR A 5 36.36 -2.89 -24.52
CA THR A 5 37.12 -3.21 -23.30
C THR A 5 37.71 -1.96 -22.64
N GLY A 6 38.11 -0.95 -23.41
CA GLY A 6 38.58 0.34 -22.89
C GLY A 6 37.46 1.15 -22.23
N ALA A 7 36.28 1.21 -22.86
CA ALA A 7 35.09 1.86 -22.29
C ALA A 7 34.60 1.15 -21.02
N LEU A 8 34.60 -0.19 -21.02
CA LEU A 8 34.25 -0.99 -19.83
C LEU A 8 35.27 -0.78 -18.69
N GLY A 9 36.57 -0.69 -19.02
CA GLY A 9 37.63 -0.37 -18.06
C GLY A 9 37.43 0.99 -17.39
N ALA A 10 37.19 2.04 -18.19
CA ALA A 10 36.93 3.39 -17.67
C ALA A 10 35.71 3.44 -16.74
N VAL A 11 34.62 2.73 -17.07
CA VAL A 11 33.44 2.64 -16.20
C VAL A 11 33.75 1.91 -14.88
N LEU A 12 34.56 0.85 -14.92
CA LEU A 12 34.95 0.11 -13.72
C LEU A 12 35.86 0.95 -12.80
N ASP A 13 36.74 1.76 -13.37
CA ASP A 13 37.63 2.66 -12.63
C ASP A 13 36.85 3.82 -11.99
N ASP A 14 35.88 4.39 -12.72
CA ASP A 14 34.93 5.39 -12.18
C ASP A 14 34.10 4.82 -11.02
N LEU A 15 33.64 3.57 -11.14
CA LEU A 15 32.93 2.89 -10.06
C LEU A 15 33.84 2.65 -8.85
N ALA A 16 35.09 2.22 -9.07
CA ALA A 16 36.07 2.03 -8.00
C ALA A 16 36.37 3.33 -7.24
N ALA A 17 36.45 4.47 -7.95
CA ALA A 17 36.59 5.80 -7.33
C ALA A 17 35.36 6.21 -6.51
N ALA A 18 34.17 5.68 -6.84
CA ALA A 18 32.91 6.00 -6.18
C ALA A 18 32.60 5.19 -4.90
N ARG A 19 33.54 4.38 -4.37
CA ARG A 19 33.34 3.53 -3.17
C ARG A 19 32.68 4.25 -1.97
N GLY A 20 33.02 5.52 -1.73
CA GLY A 20 32.44 6.32 -0.64
C GLY A 20 30.94 6.65 -0.76
N ALA A 21 30.39 6.49 -1.97
CA ALA A 21 29.00 6.76 -2.34
C ALA A 21 28.18 5.48 -2.62
N ALA A 22 28.74 4.28 -2.41
CA ALA A 22 28.09 3.01 -2.76
C ALA A 22 26.99 2.59 -1.77
N MET A 23 27.06 2.98 -0.50
CA MET A 23 26.10 2.51 0.54
C MET A 23 24.64 2.85 0.22
N PRO A 24 24.28 4.08 -0.22
CA PRO A 24 22.89 4.40 -0.62
C PRO A 24 22.35 3.56 -1.78
N TRP A 25 23.21 2.99 -2.62
CA TRP A 25 22.81 2.11 -3.72
C TRP A 25 22.45 0.69 -3.27
N ALA A 26 22.86 0.28 -2.06
CA ALA A 26 22.62 -1.07 -1.57
C ALA A 26 21.13 -1.48 -1.59
N PRO A 27 20.19 -0.71 -1.00
CA PRO A 27 18.76 -1.05 -1.06
C PRO A 27 18.19 -0.95 -2.48
N VAL A 28 18.74 -0.10 -3.36
CA VAL A 28 18.29 0.03 -4.75
C VAL A 28 18.60 -1.26 -5.51
N LEU A 29 19.84 -1.76 -5.43
CA LEU A 29 20.26 -3.00 -6.06
C LEU A 29 19.54 -4.22 -5.47
N PHE A 30 19.36 -4.24 -4.15
CA PHE A 30 18.55 -5.28 -3.49
C PHE A 30 17.08 -5.26 -3.97
N SER A 31 16.51 -4.07 -4.14
CA SER A 31 15.15 -3.88 -4.68
C SER A 31 15.01 -4.38 -6.12
N VAL A 32 16.05 -4.27 -6.95
CA VAL A 32 16.03 -4.86 -8.30
C VAL A 32 15.84 -6.37 -8.24
N GLY A 33 16.52 -7.06 -7.32
CA GLY A 33 16.34 -8.49 -7.08
C GLY A 33 14.91 -8.87 -6.68
N ILE A 34 14.35 -8.13 -5.74
CA ILE A 34 12.96 -8.28 -5.28
C ILE A 34 11.99 -8.02 -6.45
N ALA A 35 12.21 -6.97 -7.24
CA ALA A 35 11.38 -6.63 -8.38
C ALA A 35 11.41 -7.74 -9.44
N VAL A 36 12.59 -8.30 -9.75
CA VAL A 36 12.72 -9.45 -10.66
C VAL A 36 11.89 -10.64 -10.18
N PHE A 37 11.89 -10.92 -8.87
CA PHE A 37 11.06 -11.99 -8.31
C PHE A 37 9.56 -11.74 -8.50
N PHE A 38 9.07 -10.52 -8.26
CA PHE A 38 7.65 -10.18 -8.39
C PHE A 38 7.18 -9.95 -9.83
N LEU A 39 8.08 -9.61 -10.75
CA LEU A 39 7.80 -9.51 -12.18
C LEU A 39 7.79 -10.87 -12.87
N ALA A 40 8.38 -11.90 -12.28
CA ALA A 40 8.37 -13.24 -12.83
C ALA A 40 6.94 -13.79 -12.90
N ARG A 41 6.49 -14.14 -14.10
CA ARG A 41 5.14 -14.68 -14.36
C ARG A 41 4.97 -16.14 -13.94
N GLN A 42 6.05 -16.86 -13.69
CA GLN A 42 6.01 -18.22 -13.18
C GLN A 42 6.67 -18.25 -11.82
N GLU A 43 6.13 -19.05 -10.91
CA GLU A 43 6.74 -19.28 -9.61
C GLU A 43 8.15 -19.85 -9.82
N PRO A 44 9.21 -19.18 -9.31
CA PRO A 44 10.56 -19.69 -9.46
C PRO A 44 10.69 -21.10 -8.86
N GLY A 45 11.10 -22.05 -9.70
CA GLY A 45 11.37 -23.42 -9.26
C GLY A 45 12.66 -23.52 -8.43
N GLN A 46 12.89 -24.70 -7.84
CA GLN A 46 14.08 -24.97 -7.04
C GLN A 46 15.39 -24.68 -7.79
N GLY A 47 15.44 -24.98 -9.09
CA GLY A 47 16.60 -24.68 -9.94
C GLY A 47 16.95 -23.19 -10.00
N ALA A 48 15.96 -22.30 -10.06
CA ALA A 48 16.18 -20.86 -10.05
C ALA A 48 16.79 -20.38 -8.72
N PHE A 49 16.32 -20.94 -7.59
CA PHE A 49 16.90 -20.63 -6.27
C PHE A 49 18.33 -21.17 -6.13
N LEU A 50 18.61 -22.37 -6.64
CA LEU A 50 19.97 -22.94 -6.64
C LEU A 50 20.92 -22.10 -7.51
N GLN A 51 20.48 -21.69 -8.70
CA GLN A 51 21.25 -20.81 -9.59
C GLN A 51 21.51 -19.44 -8.94
N ALA A 52 20.49 -18.83 -8.32
CA ALA A 52 20.64 -17.57 -7.62
C ALA A 52 21.59 -17.70 -6.40
N GLY A 53 21.49 -18.80 -5.65
CA GLY A 53 22.39 -19.11 -4.53
C GLY A 53 23.83 -19.34 -4.96
N ALA A 54 24.05 -20.12 -6.02
CA ALA A 54 25.38 -20.33 -6.60
C ALA A 54 25.98 -19.03 -7.16
N GLY A 55 25.17 -18.23 -7.86
CA GLY A 55 25.55 -16.91 -8.34
C GLY A 55 25.93 -15.96 -7.21
N LEU A 56 25.19 -15.99 -6.09
CA LEU A 56 25.49 -15.19 -4.91
C LEU A 56 26.83 -15.61 -4.30
N ALA A 57 27.07 -16.92 -4.15
CA ALA A 57 28.35 -17.45 -3.66
C ALA A 57 29.51 -17.06 -4.60
N ALA A 58 29.33 -17.14 -5.92
CA ALA A 58 30.31 -16.74 -6.91
C ALA A 58 30.60 -15.23 -6.85
N ALA A 59 29.57 -14.40 -6.72
CA ALA A 59 29.71 -12.95 -6.56
C ALA A 59 30.46 -12.61 -5.26
N MET A 60 30.16 -13.29 -4.15
CA MET A 60 30.89 -13.11 -2.90
C MET A 60 32.35 -13.58 -2.99
N ALA A 61 32.61 -14.69 -3.68
CA ALA A 61 33.97 -15.17 -3.94
C ALA A 61 34.75 -14.17 -4.81
N LEU A 62 34.15 -13.62 -5.87
CA LEU A 62 34.75 -12.58 -6.72
C LEU A 62 35.02 -11.29 -5.94
N ARG A 63 34.15 -10.94 -4.96
CA ARG A 63 34.39 -9.79 -4.09
C ARG A 63 35.61 -9.95 -3.20
N VAL A 64 35.83 -11.16 -2.66
CA VAL A 64 36.93 -11.44 -1.73
C VAL A 64 38.24 -11.73 -2.46
N ARG A 65 38.19 -12.47 -3.57
CA ARG A 65 39.38 -12.94 -4.31
C ARG A 65 39.70 -12.10 -5.55
N GLY A 66 38.77 -11.29 -6.04
CA GLY A 66 38.97 -10.45 -7.21
C GLY A 66 39.75 -9.18 -6.88
N GLY A 67 40.39 -8.62 -7.91
CA GLY A 67 41.04 -7.31 -7.81
C GLY A 67 40.06 -6.18 -7.48
N GLU A 68 40.57 -5.03 -7.04
CA GLU A 68 39.77 -3.90 -6.55
C GLU A 68 38.63 -3.44 -7.48
N ARG A 69 38.86 -3.50 -8.80
CA ARG A 69 37.90 -3.19 -9.87
C ARG A 69 36.65 -4.08 -9.89
N TRP A 70 36.74 -5.30 -9.36
CA TRP A 70 35.63 -6.26 -9.37
C TRP A 70 34.77 -6.23 -8.10
N GLN A 71 35.26 -5.61 -7.02
CA GLN A 71 34.59 -5.68 -5.71
C GLN A 71 33.20 -5.02 -5.70
N LEU A 72 33.04 -3.87 -6.36
CA LEU A 72 31.76 -3.15 -6.41
C LEU A 72 30.74 -3.82 -7.35
N PRO A 73 31.08 -4.19 -8.60
CA PRO A 73 30.17 -4.97 -9.45
C PRO A 73 29.76 -6.30 -8.78
N ALA A 74 30.70 -7.00 -8.15
CA ALA A 74 30.43 -8.24 -7.45
C ALA A 74 29.47 -8.03 -6.26
N MET A 75 29.65 -6.96 -5.48
CA MET A 75 28.71 -6.59 -4.42
C MET A 75 27.32 -6.26 -4.98
N GLY A 76 27.26 -5.53 -6.10
CA GLY A 76 25.98 -5.21 -6.74
C GLY A 76 25.23 -6.44 -7.22
N ALA A 77 25.93 -7.37 -7.87
CA ALA A 77 25.37 -8.67 -8.26
C ALA A 77 24.91 -9.48 -7.04
N ALA A 78 25.72 -9.52 -5.97
CA ALA A 78 25.35 -10.19 -4.72
C ALA A 78 24.07 -9.61 -4.11
N LEU A 79 23.91 -8.28 -4.08
CA LEU A 79 22.71 -7.63 -3.54
C LEU A 79 21.45 -7.94 -4.37
N ILE A 80 21.56 -7.92 -5.71
CA ILE A 80 20.45 -8.29 -6.60
C ILE A 80 20.03 -9.75 -6.35
N LEU A 81 21.00 -10.67 -6.31
CA LEU A 81 20.70 -12.09 -6.08
C LEU A 81 20.15 -12.34 -4.67
N ALA A 82 20.68 -11.66 -3.65
CA ALA A 82 20.15 -11.73 -2.29
C ALA A 82 18.71 -11.21 -2.21
N GLY A 83 18.37 -10.12 -2.90
CA GLY A 83 17.00 -9.60 -2.96
C GLY A 83 16.01 -10.60 -3.56
N PHE A 84 16.40 -11.26 -4.66
CA PHE A 84 15.61 -12.33 -5.27
C PHE A 84 15.40 -13.51 -4.32
N LEU A 85 16.46 -13.97 -3.66
CA LEU A 85 16.41 -15.09 -2.71
C LEU A 85 15.56 -14.77 -1.48
N VAL A 86 15.68 -13.56 -0.91
CA VAL A 86 14.90 -13.12 0.25
C VAL A 86 13.41 -13.01 -0.09
N ALA A 87 13.05 -12.47 -1.25
CA ALA A 87 11.66 -12.44 -1.72
C ALA A 87 11.08 -13.85 -1.89
N GLY A 88 11.86 -14.77 -2.46
CA GLY A 88 11.48 -16.18 -2.56
C GLY A 88 11.29 -16.85 -1.21
N LEU A 89 12.26 -16.71 -0.31
CA LEU A 89 12.21 -17.26 1.05
C LEU A 89 10.98 -16.75 1.80
N ARG A 90 10.75 -15.43 1.78
CA ARG A 90 9.59 -14.81 2.41
C ARG A 90 8.27 -15.39 1.89
N THR A 91 8.13 -15.53 0.57
CA THR A 91 6.94 -16.12 -0.07
C THR A 91 6.65 -17.53 0.44
N GLN A 92 7.70 -18.31 0.75
CA GLN A 92 7.57 -19.66 1.31
C GLN A 92 7.25 -19.65 2.82
N ILE A 93 7.85 -18.74 3.59
CA ILE A 93 7.64 -18.65 5.04
C ILE A 93 6.17 -18.32 5.38
N VAL A 94 5.56 -17.42 4.62
CA VAL A 94 4.15 -17.01 4.84
C VAL A 94 3.14 -18.00 4.29
N ALA A 95 3.58 -19.02 3.55
CA ALA A 95 2.69 -19.96 2.89
C ALA A 95 1.73 -20.63 3.89
N GLY A 96 0.45 -20.65 3.52
CA GLY A 96 -0.62 -21.20 4.33
C GLY A 96 -1.80 -21.67 3.48
N PRO A 97 -2.72 -22.44 4.09
CA PRO A 97 -3.93 -22.88 3.40
C PRO A 97 -4.80 -21.67 3.01
N VAL A 98 -5.18 -21.63 1.74
CA VAL A 98 -6.15 -20.69 1.18
C VAL A 98 -7.42 -21.48 0.86
N LEU A 99 -8.57 -20.92 1.19
CA LEU A 99 -9.85 -21.55 0.94
C LEU A 99 -10.00 -21.82 -0.56
N ALA A 100 -10.37 -23.04 -0.93
CA ALA A 100 -10.36 -23.46 -2.32
C ALA A 100 -11.64 -23.05 -3.07
N ASP A 101 -12.76 -23.10 -2.36
CA ASP A 101 -14.12 -22.89 -2.85
C ASP A 101 -14.91 -22.06 -1.83
N ARG A 102 -16.01 -21.43 -2.26
CA ARG A 102 -16.81 -20.61 -1.33
C ARG A 102 -17.37 -21.48 -0.19
N TYR A 103 -17.30 -20.95 1.02
CA TYR A 103 -17.85 -21.57 2.23
C TYR A 103 -19.03 -20.76 2.73
N TYR A 104 -20.09 -21.45 3.14
CA TYR A 104 -21.20 -20.85 3.88
C TYR A 104 -21.48 -21.71 5.10
N GLY A 105 -21.41 -21.10 6.28
CA GLY A 105 -21.64 -21.81 7.53
C GLY A 105 -21.09 -21.08 8.75
N PRO A 106 -21.07 -21.75 9.91
CA PRO A 106 -20.47 -21.21 11.11
C PRO A 106 -18.96 -21.10 10.97
N VAL A 107 -18.43 -19.98 11.41
CA VAL A 107 -17.00 -19.70 11.53
C VAL A 107 -16.76 -19.38 12.99
N THR A 108 -15.87 -20.13 13.63
CA THR A 108 -15.42 -19.82 14.98
C THR A 108 -13.97 -19.39 14.94
N GLY A 109 -13.59 -18.40 15.74
CA GLY A 109 -12.22 -17.91 15.79
C GLY A 109 -12.05 -16.87 16.87
N ARG A 110 -10.81 -16.50 17.15
CA ARG A 110 -10.46 -15.44 18.10
C ARG A 110 -10.17 -14.15 17.36
N ILE A 111 -10.70 -13.03 17.85
CA ILE A 111 -10.46 -11.71 17.28
C ILE A 111 -9.01 -11.29 17.55
N VAL A 112 -8.23 -11.09 16.49
CA VAL A 112 -6.85 -10.59 16.58
C VAL A 112 -6.69 -9.18 16.05
N ASP A 113 -7.61 -8.71 15.20
CA ASP A 113 -7.62 -7.34 14.70
C ASP A 113 -9.04 -6.88 14.36
N ILE A 114 -9.28 -5.58 14.48
CA ILE A 114 -10.56 -4.93 14.19
C ILE A 114 -10.29 -3.66 13.38
N ASP A 115 -10.89 -3.56 12.20
CA ASP A 115 -10.81 -2.38 11.35
C ASP A 115 -12.15 -2.10 10.65
N ARG A 116 -12.18 -1.14 9.71
CA ARG A 116 -13.35 -0.87 8.86
C ARG A 116 -13.03 -1.12 7.39
N SER A 117 -14.01 -1.67 6.68
CA SER A 117 -13.96 -1.85 5.23
C SER A 117 -14.12 -0.51 4.49
N PHE A 118 -13.86 -0.52 3.19
CA PHE A 118 -14.11 0.65 2.33
C PHE A 118 -15.59 1.05 2.30
N SER A 119 -16.49 0.07 2.46
CA SER A 119 -17.94 0.26 2.58
C SER A 119 -18.38 0.63 4.01
N ASP A 120 -17.45 1.08 4.85
CA ASP A 120 -17.65 1.53 6.24
C ASP A 120 -18.19 0.47 7.21
N GLN A 121 -18.04 -0.81 6.87
CA GLN A 121 -18.45 -1.92 7.73
C GLN A 121 -17.34 -2.31 8.69
N LEU A 122 -17.68 -2.58 9.95
CA LEU A 122 -16.75 -3.15 10.93
C LEU A 122 -16.27 -4.51 10.43
N ARG A 123 -14.97 -4.78 10.52
CA ARG A 123 -14.36 -5.99 9.98
C ARG A 123 -13.46 -6.61 11.03
N LEU A 124 -13.64 -7.92 11.24
CA LEU A 124 -12.92 -8.71 12.22
C LEU A 124 -11.92 -9.62 11.51
N THR A 125 -10.67 -9.60 11.95
CA THR A 125 -9.69 -10.62 11.56
C THR A 125 -9.62 -11.68 12.66
N LEU A 126 -9.85 -12.92 12.27
CA LEU A 126 -9.96 -14.07 13.17
C LEU A 126 -8.76 -15.01 12.98
N ASP A 127 -8.16 -15.44 14.08
CA ASP A 127 -7.18 -16.53 14.13
C ASP A 127 -7.73 -17.77 14.85
N GLY A 128 -6.99 -18.88 14.76
CA GLY A 128 -7.42 -20.16 15.34
C GLY A 128 -8.79 -20.59 14.83
N VAL A 129 -9.00 -20.40 13.52
CA VAL A 129 -10.29 -20.55 12.86
C VAL A 129 -10.67 -22.02 12.77
N ALA A 130 -11.94 -22.32 13.03
CA ALA A 130 -12.54 -23.61 12.72
C ALA A 130 -13.78 -23.42 11.84
N LEU A 131 -13.86 -24.26 10.81
CA LEU A 131 -14.94 -24.32 9.82
C LEU A 131 -15.47 -25.76 9.80
N ASP A 132 -16.78 -25.95 9.98
CA ASP A 132 -17.36 -27.28 10.25
C ASP A 132 -17.10 -28.32 9.14
N ILE A 133 -17.09 -27.88 7.87
CA ILE A 133 -16.97 -28.78 6.70
C ILE A 133 -15.57 -28.73 6.06
N VAL A 134 -14.60 -28.03 6.66
CA VAL A 134 -13.24 -27.91 6.13
C VAL A 134 -12.27 -28.58 7.10
N ALA A 135 -11.50 -29.54 6.59
CA ALA A 135 -10.48 -30.22 7.39
C ALA A 135 -9.49 -29.21 8.02
N PRO A 136 -9.00 -29.42 9.25
CA PRO A 136 -8.08 -28.50 9.92
C PRO A 136 -6.84 -28.16 9.08
N ALA A 137 -6.27 -29.12 8.36
CA ALA A 137 -5.11 -28.91 7.48
C ALA A 137 -5.37 -27.95 6.29
N ARG A 138 -6.65 -27.80 5.89
CA ARG A 138 -7.09 -26.91 4.80
C ARG A 138 -7.76 -25.64 5.31
N THR A 139 -7.86 -25.48 6.63
CA THR A 139 -8.50 -24.32 7.23
C THR A 139 -7.53 -23.13 7.25
N PRO A 140 -7.92 -21.97 6.68
CA PRO A 140 -7.12 -20.76 6.71
C PRO A 140 -6.62 -20.40 8.10
N ARG A 141 -5.35 -19.97 8.21
CA ARG A 141 -4.78 -19.48 9.48
C ARG A 141 -5.48 -18.21 9.97
N LEU A 142 -5.72 -17.29 9.03
CA LEU A 142 -6.43 -16.05 9.26
C LEU A 142 -7.61 -15.92 8.29
N VAL A 143 -8.75 -15.49 8.83
CA VAL A 143 -9.97 -15.18 8.07
C VAL A 143 -10.43 -13.78 8.43
N ARG A 144 -10.79 -12.99 7.43
CA ARG A 144 -11.25 -11.62 7.62
C ARG A 144 -12.72 -11.50 7.23
N VAL A 145 -13.57 -11.09 8.16
CA VAL A 145 -15.03 -11.06 7.99
C VAL A 145 -15.58 -9.66 8.23
N ALA A 146 -16.25 -9.08 7.24
CA ALA A 146 -17.00 -7.84 7.37
C ALA A 146 -18.37 -8.09 8.00
N LEU A 147 -18.70 -7.35 9.04
CA LEU A 147 -19.97 -7.44 9.75
C LEU A 147 -21.04 -6.67 8.98
N HIS A 148 -22.08 -7.36 8.50
CA HIS A 148 -23.28 -6.72 7.98
C HIS A 148 -24.33 -6.61 9.10
N GLY A 149 -24.85 -5.39 9.28
CA GLY A 149 -25.79 -5.05 10.35
C GLY A 149 -25.12 -4.66 11.65
N ASP A 150 -25.92 -4.26 12.64
CA ASP A 150 -25.42 -3.87 13.96
C ASP A 150 -24.87 -5.09 14.70
N ALA A 151 -23.65 -4.97 15.24
CA ALA A 151 -23.11 -5.96 16.14
C ALA A 151 -23.87 -5.83 17.48
N PRO A 152 -24.45 -6.93 18.02
CA PRO A 152 -25.24 -6.87 19.26
C PRO A 152 -24.37 -6.58 20.50
N PHE A 153 -23.05 -6.58 20.34
CA PHE A 153 -22.07 -6.19 21.35
C PHE A 153 -20.87 -5.54 20.67
N VAL A 154 -20.09 -4.76 21.43
CA VAL A 154 -18.82 -4.19 20.98
C VAL A 154 -17.76 -5.29 20.98
N PRO A 155 -17.23 -5.72 19.82
CA PRO A 155 -16.27 -6.82 19.77
C PRO A 155 -14.98 -6.47 20.49
N GLU A 156 -14.49 -7.37 21.33
CA GLU A 156 -13.27 -7.14 22.10
C GLU A 156 -12.07 -7.95 21.60
N PRO A 157 -10.87 -7.34 21.61
CA PRO A 157 -9.59 -8.04 21.47
C PRO A 157 -9.51 -9.40 22.18
N GLY A 158 -9.20 -10.47 21.45
CA GLY A 158 -8.97 -11.79 22.05
C GLY A 158 -10.23 -12.56 22.43
N GLN A 159 -11.41 -11.96 22.22
CA GLN A 159 -12.69 -12.65 22.37
C GLN A 159 -12.82 -13.75 21.31
N ARG A 160 -13.36 -14.91 21.70
CA ARG A 160 -13.74 -15.96 20.75
C ARG A 160 -15.18 -15.73 20.31
N VAL A 161 -15.38 -15.62 19.01
CA VAL A 161 -16.68 -15.37 18.41
C VAL A 161 -17.09 -16.50 17.49
N ARG A 162 -18.40 -16.67 17.33
CA ARG A 162 -19.04 -17.50 16.30
C ARG A 162 -19.85 -16.59 15.40
N VAL A 163 -19.66 -16.74 14.10
CA VAL A 163 -20.42 -15.99 13.10
C VAL A 163 -20.91 -16.94 12.01
N ILE A 164 -22.09 -16.68 11.45
CA ILE A 164 -22.51 -17.30 10.19
C ILE A 164 -22.05 -16.39 9.06
N ALA A 165 -21.07 -16.86 8.28
CA ALA A 165 -20.43 -16.07 7.23
C ALA A 165 -20.42 -16.77 5.88
N HIS A 166 -20.46 -15.96 4.81
CA HIS A 166 -20.01 -16.37 3.49
C HIS A 166 -18.54 -16.03 3.37
N LEU A 167 -17.70 -17.04 3.18
CA LEU A 167 -16.27 -16.89 2.92
C LEU A 167 -15.97 -17.25 1.47
N SER A 168 -15.05 -16.51 0.86
CA SER A 168 -14.45 -16.80 -0.44
C SER A 168 -12.92 -16.80 -0.31
N PRO A 169 -12.20 -17.47 -1.24
CA PRO A 169 -10.81 -17.13 -1.47
C PRO A 169 -10.65 -15.63 -1.75
N PRO A 170 -9.48 -15.03 -1.46
CA PRO A 170 -9.16 -13.68 -1.90
C PRO A 170 -9.38 -13.52 -3.41
N ASP A 171 -10.10 -12.47 -3.81
CA ASP A 171 -10.45 -12.21 -5.20
C ASP A 171 -9.24 -11.71 -6.01
N GLY A 172 -9.24 -12.02 -7.30
CA GLY A 172 -8.22 -11.59 -8.25
C GLY A 172 -8.41 -10.13 -8.69
N PRO A 173 -7.52 -9.62 -9.56
CA PRO A 173 -7.66 -8.29 -10.12
C PRO A 173 -8.89 -8.22 -11.05
N VAL A 174 -9.65 -7.12 -10.92
CA VAL A 174 -10.88 -6.86 -11.69
C VAL A 174 -10.63 -6.38 -13.12
N GLU A 175 -9.37 -6.10 -13.47
CA GLU A 175 -8.91 -5.90 -14.84
C GLU A 175 -7.48 -6.45 -15.03
N PRO A 176 -7.09 -6.85 -16.26
CA PRO A 176 -5.75 -7.35 -16.51
C PRO A 176 -4.64 -6.34 -16.21
N GLY A 177 -3.76 -6.68 -15.27
CA GLY A 177 -2.66 -5.80 -14.84
C GLY A 177 -3.04 -4.83 -13.73
N GLY A 178 -4.30 -4.81 -13.29
CA GLY A 178 -4.77 -4.02 -12.15
C GLY A 178 -4.34 -4.58 -10.80
N PHE A 179 -4.86 -3.98 -9.73
CA PHE A 179 -4.54 -4.33 -8.35
C PHE A 179 -4.89 -5.78 -8.01
N ASP A 180 -3.88 -6.56 -7.61
CA ASP A 180 -4.01 -7.98 -7.25
C ASP A 180 -4.04 -8.16 -5.73
N PHE A 181 -5.26 -8.23 -5.16
CA PHE A 181 -5.47 -8.42 -3.73
C PHE A 181 -4.97 -9.78 -3.22
N GLN A 182 -4.91 -10.81 -4.07
CA GLN A 182 -4.47 -12.16 -3.68
C GLN A 182 -3.02 -12.14 -3.18
N ARG A 183 -2.17 -11.30 -3.78
CA ARG A 183 -0.78 -11.12 -3.37
C ARG A 183 -0.69 -10.56 -1.95
N ILE A 184 -1.42 -9.49 -1.65
CA ILE A 184 -1.43 -8.89 -0.31
C ILE A 184 -1.99 -9.87 0.70
N ALA A 185 -3.10 -10.54 0.38
CA ALA A 185 -3.68 -11.57 1.22
C ALA A 185 -2.68 -12.70 1.54
N TRP A 186 -1.87 -13.12 0.57
CA TRP A 186 -0.83 -14.13 0.77
C TRP A 186 0.25 -13.69 1.77
N PHE A 187 0.80 -12.48 1.62
CA PHE A 187 1.84 -11.98 2.54
C PHE A 187 1.31 -11.59 3.92
N GLU A 188 0.02 -11.25 4.02
CA GLU A 188 -0.69 -11.11 5.30
C GLU A 188 -1.10 -12.45 5.92
N GLY A 189 -0.95 -13.58 5.21
CA GLY A 189 -1.37 -14.91 5.68
C GLY A 189 -2.89 -15.11 5.73
N LEU A 190 -3.66 -14.26 5.04
CA LEU A 190 -5.10 -14.33 4.89
C LEU A 190 -5.48 -15.41 3.87
N GLY A 191 -6.12 -16.48 4.35
CA GLY A 191 -6.57 -17.57 3.48
C GLY A 191 -8.03 -17.48 3.07
N ALA A 192 -8.83 -16.61 3.68
CA ALA A 192 -10.20 -16.31 3.24
C ALA A 192 -10.67 -14.93 3.67
N VAL A 193 -11.56 -14.36 2.87
CA VAL A 193 -12.28 -13.12 3.16
C VAL A 193 -13.77 -13.34 3.04
N GLY A 194 -14.59 -12.53 3.69
CA GLY A 194 -16.02 -12.72 3.62
C GLY A 194 -16.83 -11.72 4.41
N TYR A 195 -18.11 -12.04 4.56
CA TYR A 195 -19.05 -11.20 5.29
C TYR A 195 -20.07 -12.02 6.09
N THR A 196 -20.56 -11.45 7.19
CA THR A 196 -21.61 -12.07 8.00
C THR A 196 -22.99 -11.90 7.37
N ARG A 197 -23.92 -12.83 7.66
CA ARG A 197 -25.36 -12.65 7.38
C ARG A 197 -26.23 -12.59 8.63
N LYS A 198 -25.71 -13.06 9.75
CA LYS A 198 -26.39 -13.04 11.05
C LYS A 198 -25.53 -12.26 12.05
N PRO A 199 -26.14 -11.75 13.13
CA PRO A 199 -25.41 -11.11 14.22
C PRO A 199 -24.29 -12.01 14.76
N VAL A 200 -23.22 -11.39 15.23
CA VAL A 200 -22.09 -12.08 15.86
C VAL A 200 -22.53 -12.64 17.21
N GLU A 201 -22.17 -13.89 17.50
CA GLU A 201 -22.36 -14.51 18.81
C GLU A 201 -21.03 -14.60 19.55
N SER A 202 -21.00 -14.16 20.81
CA SER A 202 -19.84 -14.34 21.69
C SER A 202 -19.83 -15.76 22.25
N LEU A 203 -18.74 -16.50 22.08
CA LEU A 203 -18.59 -17.87 22.62
C LEU A 203 -17.87 -17.91 23.96
N ALA A 204 -16.94 -17.00 24.20
CA ALA A 204 -16.15 -16.97 25.43
C ALA A 204 -15.69 -15.54 25.72
N LEU A 205 -15.52 -15.24 27.01
CA LEU A 205 -14.88 -14.02 27.45
C LEU A 205 -13.44 -13.93 26.89
N PRO A 206 -12.90 -12.71 26.71
CA PRO A 206 -11.55 -12.52 26.18
C PRO A 206 -10.51 -13.30 26.98
N GLY A 207 -9.72 -14.15 26.31
CA GLY A 207 -8.61 -14.85 26.96
C GLY A 207 -7.48 -13.89 27.35
N ASP A 208 -6.69 -14.23 28.37
CA ASP A 208 -5.52 -13.45 28.78
C ASP A 208 -4.27 -13.98 28.08
N GLY A 209 -3.71 -13.17 27.18
CA GLY A 209 -2.45 -13.45 26.51
C GLY A 209 -1.56 -12.21 26.50
N PRO A 210 -0.22 -12.35 26.51
CA PRO A 210 0.70 -11.22 26.58
C PRO A 210 0.55 -10.25 25.39
N GLY A 211 0.17 -10.74 24.20
CA GLY A 211 -0.13 -9.89 23.03
C GLY A 211 -1.48 -9.14 23.11
N LEU A 212 -2.39 -9.57 24.00
CA LEU A 212 -3.71 -8.98 24.16
C LEU A 212 -3.70 -7.79 25.12
N TRP A 213 -2.77 -7.73 26.07
CA TRP A 213 -2.65 -6.58 26.99
C TRP A 213 -2.48 -5.27 26.23
N ALA A 214 -1.53 -5.21 25.28
CA ALA A 214 -1.29 -4.02 24.47
C ALA A 214 -2.54 -3.63 23.66
N PHE A 215 -3.23 -4.61 23.07
CA PHE A 215 -4.46 -4.36 22.33
C PHE A 215 -5.61 -3.89 23.23
N ARG A 216 -5.76 -4.42 24.45
CA ARG A 216 -6.76 -3.96 25.43
C ARG A 216 -6.47 -2.53 25.89
N VAL A 217 -5.21 -2.21 26.22
CA VAL A 217 -4.81 -0.83 26.57
C VAL A 217 -5.08 0.11 25.39
N ARG A 218 -4.73 -0.30 24.17
CA ARG A 218 -5.02 0.44 22.93
C ARG A 218 -6.51 0.77 22.78
N MET A 219 -7.38 -0.23 22.93
CA MET A 219 -8.83 -0.04 22.81
C MET A 219 -9.41 0.79 23.97
N ALA A 220 -8.90 0.62 25.19
CA ALA A 220 -9.32 1.42 26.34
C ALA A 220 -8.97 2.90 26.16
N LEU A 221 -7.76 3.21 25.67
CA LEU A 221 -7.35 4.56 25.34
C LEU A 221 -8.21 5.15 24.21
N SER A 222 -8.49 4.38 23.16
CA SER A 222 -9.37 4.81 22.07
C SER A 222 -10.76 5.22 22.58
N ARG A 223 -11.38 4.37 23.42
CA ARG A 223 -12.69 4.66 24.04
C ARG A 223 -12.62 5.92 24.90
N LEU A 224 -11.62 6.04 25.76
CA LEU A 224 -11.46 7.21 26.64
C LEU A 224 -11.31 8.51 25.85
N MET A 225 -10.57 8.50 24.74
CA MET A 225 -10.42 9.68 23.88
C MET A 225 -11.74 10.06 23.21
N GLN A 226 -12.49 9.08 22.71
CA GLN A 226 -13.81 9.30 22.09
C GLN A 226 -14.87 9.75 23.10
N GLU A 227 -14.76 9.36 24.37
CA GLU A 227 -15.65 9.81 25.45
C GLU A 227 -15.30 11.20 25.97
N ARG A 228 -14.01 11.59 25.95
CA ARG A 228 -13.52 12.86 26.50
C ARG A 228 -13.46 13.99 25.48
N MET A 229 -13.50 13.69 24.19
CA MET A 229 -13.40 14.65 23.09
C MET A 229 -14.60 14.49 22.18
N GLU A 230 -15.27 15.58 21.82
CA GLU A 230 -16.55 15.48 21.12
C GLU A 230 -16.37 15.18 19.62
N GLY A 231 -17.26 14.32 19.10
CA GLY A 231 -17.42 14.07 17.67
C GLY A 231 -16.18 13.47 16.99
N GLN A 232 -15.91 13.91 15.75
CA GLN A 232 -14.84 13.34 14.92
C GLN A 232 -13.43 13.73 15.39
N ALA A 233 -13.29 14.75 16.24
CA ALA A 233 -12.00 15.10 16.83
C ALA A 233 -11.49 13.97 17.74
N GLY A 234 -12.36 13.40 18.59
CA GLY A 234 -12.04 12.24 19.42
C GLY A 234 -11.69 11.00 18.60
N ALA A 235 -12.45 10.71 17.54
CA ALA A 235 -12.15 9.60 16.63
C ALA A 235 -10.82 9.78 15.89
N PHE A 236 -10.53 10.99 15.41
CA PHE A 236 -9.26 11.31 14.75
C PHE A 236 -8.07 11.23 15.72
N ALA A 237 -8.25 11.72 16.95
CA ALA A 237 -7.25 11.63 18.02
C ALA A 237 -6.99 10.18 18.43
N ALA A 238 -8.03 9.35 18.56
CA ALA A 238 -7.92 7.93 18.82
C ALA A 238 -7.16 7.20 17.69
N ALA A 239 -7.50 7.48 16.42
CA ALA A 239 -6.78 6.94 15.26
C ALA A 239 -5.31 7.33 15.26
N LEU A 240 -5.00 8.56 15.67
CA LEU A 240 -3.64 9.08 15.73
C LEU A 240 -2.81 8.43 16.85
N MET A 241 -3.34 8.35 18.07
CA MET A 241 -2.59 7.87 19.26
C MET A 241 -2.56 6.36 19.39
N THR A 242 -3.63 5.70 18.95
CA THR A 242 -3.82 4.26 19.18
C THR A 242 -3.82 3.48 17.88
N GLY A 243 -4.01 4.12 16.72
CA GLY A 243 -4.13 3.45 15.43
C GLY A 243 -5.55 2.93 15.15
N ASP A 244 -6.48 3.08 16.11
CA ASP A 244 -7.87 2.67 15.97
C ASP A 244 -8.65 3.65 15.08
N ARG A 245 -8.97 3.20 13.86
CA ARG A 245 -9.74 3.99 12.89
C ARG A 245 -11.24 3.68 12.92
N SER A 246 -11.70 2.84 13.83
CA SER A 246 -13.09 2.38 13.86
C SER A 246 -14.10 3.51 14.11
N GLY A 247 -13.69 4.62 14.75
CA GLY A 247 -14.56 5.78 14.98
C GLY A 247 -14.59 6.81 13.83
N VAL A 248 -13.69 6.72 12.85
CA VAL A 248 -13.57 7.73 11.79
C VAL A 248 -14.60 7.48 10.69
N THR A 249 -15.46 8.45 10.47
CA THR A 249 -16.49 8.42 9.42
C THR A 249 -15.90 8.47 8.02
N ARG A 250 -16.64 7.92 7.05
CA ARG A 250 -16.29 7.99 5.62
C ARG A 250 -16.07 9.42 5.14
N ASP A 251 -16.97 10.35 5.46
CA ASP A 251 -16.87 11.76 5.06
C ASP A 251 -15.58 12.41 5.56
N THR A 252 -15.17 12.09 6.79
CA THR A 252 -13.91 12.59 7.36
C THR A 252 -12.71 12.01 6.64
N ASN A 253 -12.73 10.71 6.34
CA ASN A 253 -11.66 10.05 5.60
C ASN A 253 -11.55 10.59 4.17
N ASP A 254 -12.68 10.83 3.49
CA ASP A 254 -12.73 11.38 2.14
C ASP A 254 -12.28 12.85 2.12
N ALA A 255 -12.66 13.67 3.11
CA ALA A 255 -12.13 15.04 3.26
C ALA A 255 -10.60 15.04 3.42
N LEU A 256 -10.07 14.20 4.30
CA LEU A 256 -8.61 14.06 4.49
C LEU A 256 -7.91 13.57 3.22
N ARG A 257 -8.50 12.64 2.48
CA ARG A 257 -7.96 12.16 1.19
C ARG A 257 -7.95 13.28 0.15
N ASN A 258 -9.06 13.98 -0.01
CA ASN A 258 -9.24 15.03 -1.02
C ASN A 258 -8.39 16.26 -0.72
N SER A 259 -8.05 16.52 0.54
CA SER A 259 -7.15 17.61 0.94
C SER A 259 -5.66 17.22 1.03
N ASN A 260 -5.27 16.02 0.60
CA ASN A 260 -3.91 15.46 0.75
C ASN A 260 -3.42 15.31 2.22
N LEU A 261 -4.34 15.20 3.19
CA LEU A 261 -4.05 15.04 4.63
C LEU A 261 -4.28 13.61 5.14
N SER A 262 -4.61 12.65 4.27
CA SER A 262 -4.85 11.25 4.64
C SER A 262 -3.64 10.58 5.32
N HIS A 263 -2.43 11.08 5.10
CA HIS A 263 -1.24 10.59 5.78
C HIS A 263 -1.21 10.96 7.28
N LEU A 264 -2.02 11.92 7.73
CA LEU A 264 -2.15 12.32 9.14
C LEU A 264 -3.03 11.37 9.96
N ILE A 265 -3.97 10.66 9.34
CA ILE A 265 -4.81 9.66 10.05
C ILE A 265 -4.13 8.30 10.17
N SER A 266 -3.11 8.05 9.35
CA SER A 266 -2.29 6.87 9.48
C SER A 266 -1.13 7.15 10.40
N ILE A 267 -0.90 6.26 11.38
CA ILE A 267 0.37 6.26 12.10
C ILE A 267 1.48 6.14 11.06
N SER A 268 2.32 7.17 11.01
CA SER A 268 3.26 7.43 9.93
C SER A 268 4.62 7.77 10.52
N GLY A 269 5.64 7.89 9.66
CA GLY A 269 6.96 8.35 10.04
C GLY A 269 6.93 9.72 10.74
N LEU A 270 5.97 10.58 10.39
CA LEU A 270 5.79 11.89 11.02
C LEU A 270 5.43 11.73 12.50
N HIS A 271 4.43 10.91 12.83
CA HIS A 271 4.01 10.70 14.23
C HIS A 271 5.12 10.08 15.07
N MET A 272 5.78 9.05 14.55
CA MET A 272 6.90 8.40 15.24
C MET A 272 8.09 9.37 15.42
N GLY A 273 8.37 10.20 14.41
CA GLY A 273 9.41 11.22 14.44
C GLY A 273 9.11 12.37 15.41
N LEU A 274 7.87 12.85 15.44
CA LEU A 274 7.41 13.89 16.36
C LEU A 274 7.44 13.40 17.80
N LEU A 275 6.92 12.20 18.07
CA LEU A 275 7.00 11.57 19.39
C LEU A 275 8.45 11.43 19.86
N SER A 276 9.28 10.76 19.04
CA SER A 276 10.68 10.50 19.40
C SER A 276 11.47 11.79 19.56
N GLY A 277 11.23 12.77 18.68
CA GLY A 277 11.86 14.09 18.73
C GLY A 277 11.44 14.90 19.96
N PHE A 278 10.16 14.87 20.32
CA PHE A 278 9.65 15.53 21.52
C PHE A 278 10.24 14.91 22.79
N VAL A 279 10.20 13.58 22.93
CA VAL A 279 10.79 12.88 24.09
C VAL A 279 12.30 13.13 24.15
N PHE A 280 12.99 13.07 23.01
CA PHE A 280 14.42 13.39 22.93
C PHE A 280 14.69 14.83 23.42
N ALA A 281 13.95 15.82 22.94
CA ALA A 281 14.11 17.21 23.34
C ALA A 281 13.80 17.41 24.82
N LEU A 282 12.69 16.86 25.31
CA LEU A 282 12.25 16.95 26.69
C LEU A 282 13.31 16.37 27.64
N CYS A 283 13.79 15.15 27.38
CA CYS A 283 14.84 14.54 28.19
C CYS A 283 16.16 15.32 28.09
N ARG A 284 16.56 15.73 26.88
CA ARG A 284 17.83 16.43 26.69
C ARG A 284 17.87 17.77 27.40
N TYR A 285 16.85 18.60 27.22
CA TYR A 285 16.79 19.93 27.80
C TYR A 285 16.41 19.89 29.28
N GLY A 286 15.53 18.96 29.69
CA GLY A 286 15.22 18.73 31.11
C GLY A 286 16.45 18.32 31.93
N LEU A 287 17.26 17.38 31.42
CA LEU A 287 18.53 17.00 32.07
C LEU A 287 19.54 18.15 32.09
N ALA A 288 19.48 19.07 31.12
CA ALA A 288 20.34 20.25 31.09
C ALA A 288 19.99 21.28 32.18
N LEU A 289 18.79 21.22 32.76
CA LEU A 289 18.40 22.07 33.90
C LEU A 289 19.02 21.61 35.23
N ALA A 290 19.61 20.41 35.28
CA ALA A 290 20.29 19.87 36.46
C ALA A 290 21.82 19.80 36.23
N PRO A 291 22.60 20.84 36.61
CA PRO A 291 24.03 20.92 36.31
C PRO A 291 24.86 19.69 36.72
N PRO A 292 24.64 19.06 37.90
CA PRO A 292 25.41 17.88 38.30
C PRO A 292 25.24 16.69 37.35
N VAL A 293 24.05 16.55 36.75
CA VAL A 293 23.71 15.45 35.83
C VAL A 293 24.22 15.77 34.42
N ALA A 294 24.04 17.01 33.98
CA ALA A 294 24.47 17.48 32.67
C ALA A 294 25.99 17.39 32.46
N LEU A 295 26.79 17.58 33.52
CA LEU A 295 28.25 17.51 33.47
C LEU A 295 28.82 16.10 33.55
N ARG A 296 28.04 15.12 34.03
CA ARG A 296 28.50 13.73 34.27
C ARG A 296 28.00 12.74 33.25
N LEU A 297 26.85 13.00 32.63
CA LEU A 297 26.22 12.12 31.65
C LEU A 297 26.20 12.77 30.27
N ASN A 298 26.35 11.95 29.23
CA ASN A 298 26.08 12.38 27.87
C ASN A 298 24.54 12.50 27.69
N THR A 299 23.99 13.68 27.99
CA THR A 299 22.55 13.97 27.93
C THR A 299 21.93 13.62 26.57
N LYS A 300 22.70 13.75 25.49
CA LYS A 300 22.28 13.38 24.13
C LYS A 300 22.05 11.87 23.99
N LYS A 301 22.91 11.02 24.57
CA LYS A 301 22.77 9.55 24.52
C LYS A 301 21.64 9.07 25.42
N VAL A 302 21.51 9.64 26.62
CA VAL A 302 20.39 9.34 27.53
C VAL A 302 19.06 9.70 26.88
N ALA A 303 18.96 10.89 26.27
CA ALA A 303 17.78 11.30 25.52
C ALA A 303 17.47 10.39 24.33
N ALA A 304 18.49 9.91 23.61
CA ALA A 304 18.30 8.95 22.51
C ALA A 304 17.77 7.60 23.00
N ILE A 305 18.24 7.09 24.14
CA ILE A 305 17.73 5.86 24.75
C ILE A 305 16.27 6.05 25.19
N ALA A 306 15.96 7.16 25.88
CA ALA A 306 14.60 7.47 26.31
C ALA A 306 13.63 7.59 25.12
N ALA A 307 14.04 8.29 24.05
CA ALA A 307 13.27 8.38 22.82
C ALA A 307 13.06 7.03 22.14
N LEU A 308 14.08 6.15 22.14
CA LEU A 308 13.98 4.80 21.57
C LEU A 308 13.01 3.94 22.38
N LEU A 309 13.06 4.01 23.72
CA LEU A 309 12.10 3.32 24.59
C LEU A 309 10.67 3.83 24.36
N ALA A 310 10.48 5.15 24.24
CA ALA A 310 9.18 5.73 23.94
C ALA A 310 8.66 5.30 22.55
N ALA A 311 9.52 5.28 21.52
CA ALA A 311 9.18 4.80 20.19
C ALA A 311 8.80 3.31 20.19
N THR A 312 9.53 2.47 20.94
CA THR A 312 9.22 1.05 21.10
C THR A 312 7.88 0.85 21.82
N PHE A 313 7.66 1.58 22.91
CA PHE A 313 6.39 1.56 23.63
C PHE A 313 5.23 1.96 22.71
N TYR A 314 5.41 3.01 21.92
CA TYR A 314 4.41 3.47 20.96
C TYR A 314 4.15 2.47 19.84
N LEU A 315 5.17 1.79 19.31
CA LEU A 315 4.97 0.69 18.34
C LEU A 315 4.11 -0.43 18.93
N VAL A 316 4.40 -0.84 20.17
CA VAL A 316 3.64 -1.89 20.87
C VAL A 316 2.19 -1.44 21.11
N LEU A 317 2.00 -0.20 21.55
CA LEU A 317 0.70 0.37 21.86
C LEU A 317 -0.16 0.61 20.62
N ALA A 318 0.41 1.19 19.56
CA ALA A 318 -0.27 1.44 18.29
C ALA A 318 -0.63 0.14 17.55
N GLY A 319 0.13 -0.92 17.80
CA GLY A 319 0.05 -2.19 17.11
C GLY A 319 0.93 -2.23 15.85
N PRO A 320 1.35 -3.44 15.44
CA PRO A 320 2.39 -3.63 14.44
C PRO A 320 1.86 -3.57 13.00
N SER A 321 1.20 -2.47 12.61
CA SER A 321 0.87 -2.26 11.19
C SER A 321 2.15 -2.10 10.36
N VAL A 322 2.10 -2.40 9.06
CA VAL A 322 3.26 -2.26 8.16
C VAL A 322 3.80 -0.82 8.19
N ALA A 323 2.90 0.18 8.21
CA ALA A 323 3.28 1.58 8.29
C ALA A 323 3.99 1.93 9.61
N THR A 324 3.47 1.48 10.75
CA THR A 324 4.07 1.75 12.07
C THR A 324 5.44 1.09 12.20
N ARG A 325 5.61 -0.15 11.70
CA ARG A 325 6.90 -0.85 11.73
C ARG A 325 7.97 -0.13 10.91
N ARG A 326 7.65 0.33 9.69
CA ARG A 326 8.60 1.11 8.88
C ARG A 326 9.01 2.41 9.56
N ALA A 327 8.03 3.14 10.10
CA ALA A 327 8.27 4.38 10.85
C ALA A 327 9.18 4.15 12.07
N TYR A 328 8.92 3.08 12.83
CA TYR A 328 9.76 2.68 13.97
C TYR A 328 11.19 2.34 13.52
N VAL A 329 11.37 1.51 12.48
CA VAL A 329 12.70 1.15 11.97
C VAL A 329 13.49 2.40 11.57
N MET A 330 12.86 3.36 10.90
CA MET A 330 13.51 4.64 10.56
C MET A 330 13.94 5.42 11.81
N ALA A 331 13.04 5.60 12.78
CA ALA A 331 13.35 6.29 14.03
C ALA A 331 14.46 5.58 14.81
N ALA A 332 14.39 4.25 14.94
CA ALA A 332 15.37 3.43 15.63
C ALA A 332 16.75 3.51 14.98
N VAL A 333 16.85 3.46 13.65
CA VAL A 333 18.13 3.65 12.93
C VAL A 333 18.69 5.05 13.17
N MET A 334 17.86 6.10 13.12
CA MET A 334 18.29 7.47 13.38
C MET A 334 18.78 7.67 14.83
N LEU A 335 18.05 7.16 15.81
CA LEU A 335 18.41 7.22 17.23
C LEU A 335 19.67 6.39 17.53
N THR A 336 19.80 5.20 16.92
CA THR A 336 21.01 4.39 17.01
C THR A 336 22.21 5.12 16.40
N ALA A 337 22.02 5.81 15.28
CA ALA A 337 23.08 6.67 14.73
C ALA A 337 23.48 7.79 15.70
N VAL A 338 22.55 8.36 16.47
CA VAL A 338 22.89 9.30 17.55
C VAL A 338 23.75 8.65 18.64
N LEU A 339 23.41 7.42 19.07
CA LEU A 339 24.17 6.68 20.08
C LEU A 339 25.60 6.36 19.65
N LEU A 340 25.78 6.08 18.36
CA LEU A 340 27.06 5.80 17.71
C LEU A 340 27.82 7.07 17.28
N ASP A 341 27.36 8.26 17.68
CA ASP A 341 27.94 9.56 17.33
C ASP A 341 28.07 9.76 15.80
N ARG A 342 27.13 9.19 15.03
CA ARG A 342 26.97 9.36 13.59
C ARG A 342 25.86 10.38 13.29
N ARG A 343 25.83 10.85 12.04
CA ARG A 343 24.76 11.75 11.56
C ARG A 343 23.45 10.97 11.42
N ALA A 344 22.47 11.29 12.27
CA ALA A 344 21.15 10.65 12.28
C ALA A 344 20.39 10.83 10.95
N ILE A 345 20.28 12.07 10.49
CA ILE A 345 19.58 12.42 9.24
C ILE A 345 20.58 12.37 8.09
N SER A 346 20.61 11.24 7.36
CA SER A 346 21.50 11.04 6.22
C SER A 346 20.97 9.99 5.24
N LEU A 347 21.41 10.05 3.97
CA LEU A 347 21.09 9.02 2.98
C LEU A 347 21.57 7.63 3.39
N ARG A 348 22.63 7.53 4.21
CA ARG A 348 23.11 6.25 4.74
C ARG A 348 22.14 5.66 5.76
N SER A 349 21.61 6.48 6.66
CA SER A 349 20.61 6.06 7.65
C SER A 349 19.34 5.56 6.94
N VAL A 350 18.88 6.27 5.91
CA VAL A 350 17.73 5.85 5.10
C VAL A 350 18.02 4.55 4.37
N ALA A 351 19.23 4.38 3.82
CA ALA A 351 19.60 3.14 3.13
C ALA A 351 19.63 1.93 4.07
N ILE A 352 20.12 2.11 5.30
CA ILE A 352 20.09 1.06 6.33
C ILE A 352 18.65 0.73 6.72
N ALA A 353 17.80 1.74 6.95
CA ALA A 353 16.39 1.52 7.27
C ALA A 353 15.66 0.79 6.12
N ALA A 354 15.90 1.18 4.86
CA ALA A 354 15.33 0.53 3.69
C ALA A 354 15.77 -0.93 3.60
N MET A 355 17.06 -1.20 3.84
CA MET A 355 17.59 -2.56 3.83
C MET A 355 16.95 -3.43 4.92
N ILE A 356 16.81 -2.93 6.15
CA ILE A 356 16.16 -3.66 7.24
C ILE A 356 14.71 -3.97 6.88
N VAL A 357 13.95 -2.99 6.39
CA VAL A 357 12.55 -3.19 5.99
C VAL A 357 12.44 -4.24 4.89
N LEU A 358 13.22 -4.13 3.82
CA LEU A 358 13.16 -5.05 2.68
C LEU A 358 13.71 -6.46 3.00
N LEU A 359 14.59 -6.60 4.00
CA LEU A 359 15.03 -7.91 4.48
C LEU A 359 13.93 -8.65 5.25
N ILE A 360 13.11 -7.92 6.00
CA ILE A 360 12.02 -8.51 6.80
C ILE A 360 10.78 -8.73 5.91
N GLU A 361 10.45 -7.74 5.07
CA GLU A 361 9.23 -7.69 4.26
C GLU A 361 9.54 -7.21 2.84
N PRO A 362 10.19 -8.05 2.00
CA PRO A 362 10.51 -7.71 0.61
C PRO A 362 9.28 -7.30 -0.21
N GLU A 363 8.10 -7.84 0.10
CA GLU A 363 6.81 -7.46 -0.50
C GLU A 363 6.47 -5.97 -0.33
N SER A 364 7.02 -5.31 0.70
CA SER A 364 6.82 -3.86 0.90
C SER A 364 7.30 -3.03 -0.29
N LEU A 365 8.23 -3.53 -1.12
CA LEU A 365 8.74 -2.77 -2.28
C LEU A 365 7.62 -2.34 -3.26
N VAL A 366 6.63 -3.20 -3.47
CA VAL A 366 5.52 -2.94 -4.39
C VAL A 366 4.37 -2.19 -3.72
N GLU A 367 4.43 -1.98 -2.40
CA GLU A 367 3.41 -1.25 -1.68
C GLU A 367 3.57 0.27 -1.83
N PRO A 368 2.46 1.01 -2.06
CA PRO A 368 2.49 2.47 -2.12
C PRO A 368 3.10 3.09 -0.86
N GLY A 369 2.82 2.52 0.31
CA GLY A 369 3.26 3.06 1.59
C GLY A 369 4.79 3.04 1.79
N PHE A 370 5.49 2.05 1.26
CA PHE A 370 6.96 2.02 1.27
C PHE A 370 7.52 3.07 0.30
N GLN A 371 7.00 3.08 -0.93
CA GLN A 371 7.43 3.98 -2.00
C GLN A 371 7.28 5.44 -1.58
N MET A 372 6.12 5.81 -1.03
CA MET A 372 5.86 7.18 -0.55
C MET A 372 6.77 7.56 0.63
N SER A 373 6.93 6.67 1.62
CA SER A 373 7.73 6.97 2.83
C SER A 373 9.21 7.17 2.51
N PHE A 374 9.81 6.25 1.76
CA PHE A 374 11.23 6.34 1.42
C PHE A 374 11.50 7.40 0.35
N GLY A 375 10.59 7.56 -0.63
CA GLY A 375 10.65 8.63 -1.63
C GLY A 375 10.64 10.02 -0.99
N ALA A 376 9.66 10.28 -0.12
CA ALA A 376 9.58 11.54 0.63
C ALA A 376 10.84 11.79 1.47
N THR A 377 11.33 10.76 2.18
CA THR A 377 12.51 10.93 3.05
C THR A 377 13.77 11.24 2.27
N VAL A 378 14.01 10.56 1.14
CA VAL A 378 15.15 10.85 0.26
C VAL A 378 15.05 12.27 -0.29
N ALA A 379 13.87 12.67 -0.78
CA ALA A 379 13.64 14.02 -1.28
C ALA A 379 13.87 15.09 -0.22
N LEU A 380 13.37 14.88 1.01
CA LEU A 380 13.59 15.78 2.14
C LEU A 380 15.09 15.90 2.49
N ILE A 381 15.83 14.79 2.59
CA ILE A 381 17.27 14.83 2.92
C ILE A 381 18.06 15.58 1.84
N VAL A 382 17.74 15.35 0.56
CA VAL A 382 18.39 16.04 -0.56
C VAL A 382 18.05 17.54 -0.54
N ALA A 383 16.76 17.89 -0.40
CA ALA A 383 16.29 19.26 -0.37
C ALA A 383 16.88 20.05 0.81
N PHE A 384 16.83 19.49 2.02
CA PHE A 384 17.37 20.15 3.21
C PHE A 384 18.91 20.24 3.21
N GLY A 385 19.61 19.29 2.58
CA GLY A 385 21.06 19.38 2.39
C GLY A 385 21.49 20.58 1.52
N GLN A 386 20.62 21.00 0.60
CA GLN A 386 20.81 22.22 -0.20
C GLN A 386 20.33 23.45 0.56
N TRP A 387 19.19 23.35 1.26
CA TRP A 387 18.64 24.42 2.11
C TRP A 387 19.65 24.96 3.11
N THR A 388 20.41 24.09 3.79
CA THR A 388 21.41 24.53 4.77
C THR A 388 22.46 25.47 4.18
N ARG A 389 22.73 25.41 2.86
CA ARG A 389 23.69 26.29 2.18
C ARG A 389 23.12 27.65 1.83
N VAL A 390 21.81 27.75 1.63
CA VAL A 390 21.13 28.96 1.15
C VAL A 390 20.28 29.65 2.22
N SER A 391 19.90 28.94 3.28
CA SER A 391 19.00 29.41 4.36
C SER A 391 19.50 30.67 5.07
N GLY A 392 20.82 30.89 5.10
CA GLY A 392 21.42 32.12 5.63
C GLY A 392 20.96 33.39 4.91
N ARG A 393 20.58 33.28 3.62
CA ARG A 393 20.07 34.39 2.79
C ARG A 393 18.59 34.70 3.03
N VAL A 394 17.87 33.82 3.72
CA VAL A 394 16.45 34.02 4.05
C VAL A 394 16.36 34.73 5.40
N PRO A 395 15.51 35.77 5.55
CA PRO A 395 15.30 36.45 6.83
C PRO A 395 14.91 35.47 7.95
N ALA A 396 15.46 35.64 9.15
CA ALA A 396 15.29 34.68 10.26
C ALA A 396 13.82 34.37 10.59
N VAL A 397 12.95 35.38 10.51
CA VAL A 397 11.50 35.26 10.75
C VAL A 397 10.81 34.39 9.68
N LEU A 398 11.28 34.43 8.43
CA LEU A 398 10.70 33.68 7.32
C LEU A 398 11.30 32.28 7.17
N ARG A 399 12.44 31.98 7.81
CA ARG A 399 13.10 30.67 7.70
C ARG A 399 12.21 29.48 8.08
N PRO A 400 11.41 29.52 9.17
CA PRO A 400 10.53 28.40 9.51
C PRO A 400 9.45 28.15 8.46
N VAL A 401 8.81 29.23 7.98
CA VAL A 401 7.78 29.15 6.93
C VAL A 401 8.39 28.61 5.64
N ALA A 402 9.54 29.13 5.22
CA ALA A 402 10.21 28.66 4.02
C ALA A 402 10.69 27.19 4.13
N ALA A 403 11.14 26.76 5.31
CA ALA A 403 11.48 25.37 5.57
C ALA A 403 10.24 24.46 5.50
N LEU A 404 9.10 24.92 6.02
CA LEU A 404 7.83 24.19 5.95
C LEU A 404 7.33 24.08 4.51
N CYS A 405 7.38 25.16 3.73
CA CYS A 405 7.08 25.15 2.29
C CYS A 405 8.00 24.20 1.53
N LEU A 406 9.31 24.26 1.77
CA LEU A 406 10.29 23.38 1.14
C LEU A 406 10.01 21.91 1.48
N SER A 407 9.71 21.61 2.74
CA SER A 407 9.40 20.25 3.17
C SER A 407 8.15 19.70 2.48
N SER A 408 7.09 20.49 2.40
CA SER A 408 5.82 20.12 1.77
C SER A 408 5.99 19.96 0.27
N LEU A 409 6.75 20.84 -0.40
CA LEU A 409 7.03 20.73 -1.82
C LEU A 409 7.93 19.53 -2.13
N ALA A 410 9.00 19.29 -1.37
CA ALA A 410 9.90 18.18 -1.60
C ALA A 410 9.22 16.81 -1.35
N ALA A 411 8.48 16.67 -0.25
CA ALA A 411 7.74 15.45 0.04
C ALA A 411 6.55 15.26 -0.93
N GLY A 412 5.82 16.33 -1.22
CA GLY A 412 4.69 16.32 -2.14
C GLY A 412 5.11 15.93 -3.55
N THR A 413 6.13 16.57 -4.13
CA THR A 413 6.63 16.22 -5.47
C THR A 413 7.13 14.79 -5.57
N ALA A 414 7.79 14.26 -4.53
CA ALA A 414 8.28 12.88 -4.52
C ALA A 414 7.15 11.85 -4.39
N THR A 415 6.07 12.18 -3.68
CA THR A 415 4.94 11.26 -3.43
C THR A 415 3.83 11.39 -4.48
N LEU A 416 3.74 12.53 -5.17
CA LEU A 416 2.71 12.84 -6.17
C LEU A 416 2.57 11.76 -7.27
N PRO A 417 3.63 11.36 -8.01
CA PRO A 417 3.47 10.35 -9.05
C PRO A 417 3.08 8.99 -8.48
N ILE A 418 3.52 8.67 -7.25
CA ILE A 418 3.15 7.42 -6.57
C ILE A 418 1.67 7.45 -6.19
N ALA A 419 1.18 8.59 -5.65
CA ALA A 419 -0.22 8.77 -5.32
C ALA A 419 -1.11 8.73 -6.57
N ALA A 420 -0.71 9.41 -7.65
CA ALA A 420 -1.42 9.39 -8.92
C ALA A 420 -1.51 7.98 -9.51
N ALA A 421 -0.46 7.17 -9.40
CA ALA A 421 -0.43 5.82 -9.96
C ALA A 421 -1.30 4.80 -9.20
N HIS A 422 -1.37 4.93 -7.87
CA HIS A 422 -2.00 3.92 -7.00
C HIS A 422 -3.39 4.33 -6.50
N PHE A 423 -3.72 5.62 -6.55
CA PHE A 423 -5.01 6.15 -6.10
C PHE A 423 -5.75 6.93 -7.19
N ASN A 424 -5.18 7.00 -8.40
CA ASN A 424 -5.77 7.59 -9.60
C ASN A 424 -6.24 9.02 -9.43
N ARG A 425 -5.57 9.77 -8.55
CA ARG A 425 -5.96 11.12 -8.19
C ARG A 425 -4.78 11.96 -7.77
N ILE A 426 -4.88 13.26 -8.04
CA ILE A 426 -3.96 14.30 -7.61
C ILE A 426 -4.75 15.31 -6.79
N ALA A 427 -4.24 15.62 -5.58
CA ALA A 427 -4.81 16.65 -4.72
C ALA A 427 -4.00 17.96 -4.88
N GLU A 428 -4.56 18.94 -5.58
CA GLU A 428 -3.84 20.15 -6.01
C GLU A 428 -3.49 21.08 -4.83
N TYR A 429 -4.45 21.26 -3.91
CA TYR A 429 -4.32 22.17 -2.78
C TYR A 429 -3.59 21.56 -1.58
N GLY A 430 -2.93 20.41 -1.77
CA GLY A 430 -2.23 19.70 -0.70
C GLY A 430 -1.13 20.53 -0.03
N LEU A 431 -0.47 21.45 -0.75
CA LEU A 431 0.53 22.35 -0.15
C LEU A 431 -0.11 23.27 0.90
N VAL A 432 -1.25 23.87 0.58
CA VAL A 432 -1.99 24.79 1.47
C VAL A 432 -2.49 24.04 2.69
N ALA A 433 -3.09 22.87 2.48
CA ALA A 433 -3.56 22.01 3.56
C ALA A 433 -2.42 21.63 4.51
N ASN A 434 -1.27 21.21 3.99
CA ASN A 434 -0.10 20.84 4.80
C ASN A 434 0.49 22.03 5.56
N LEU A 435 0.55 23.21 4.94
CA LEU A 435 1.07 24.42 5.58
C LEU A 435 0.26 24.82 6.82
N ALA A 436 -1.06 24.59 6.80
CA ALA A 436 -1.95 24.85 7.92
C ALA A 436 -1.97 23.69 8.94
N ALA A 437 -2.14 22.45 8.48
CA ALA A 437 -2.42 21.31 9.36
C ALA A 437 -1.17 20.72 10.04
N VAL A 438 -0.05 20.59 9.31
CA VAL A 438 1.16 19.89 9.82
C VAL A 438 1.80 20.61 11.01
N PRO A 439 1.90 21.96 11.06
CA PRO A 439 2.41 22.66 12.24
C PRO A 439 1.55 22.42 13.48
N VAL A 440 0.23 22.44 13.33
CA VAL A 440 -0.70 22.17 14.44
C VAL A 440 -0.54 20.72 14.93
N MET A 441 -0.37 19.77 14.00
CA MET A 441 -0.06 18.38 14.36
C MET A 441 1.25 18.28 15.19
N GLY A 442 2.31 18.96 14.76
CA GLY A 442 3.64 18.88 15.37
C GLY A 442 3.82 19.68 16.66
N MET A 443 3.15 20.81 16.80
CA MET A 443 3.32 21.73 17.93
C MET A 443 2.23 21.60 19.00
N ALA A 444 1.01 21.21 18.60
CA ALA A 444 -0.12 21.09 19.52
C ALA A 444 -0.51 19.62 19.72
N VAL A 445 -0.97 18.93 18.68
CA VAL A 445 -1.65 17.62 18.81
C VAL A 445 -0.72 16.55 19.38
N MET A 446 0.44 16.30 18.74
CA MET A 446 1.35 15.25 19.20
C MET A 446 1.96 15.54 20.59
N PRO A 447 2.49 16.75 20.87
CA PRO A 447 2.98 17.07 22.22
C PRO A 447 1.90 16.98 23.29
N ALA A 448 0.68 17.47 23.00
CA ALA A 448 -0.44 17.39 23.94
C ALA A 448 -0.83 15.94 24.23
N GLY A 449 -0.83 15.05 23.23
CA GLY A 449 -1.05 13.62 23.43
C GLY A 449 0.00 12.97 24.37
N VAL A 450 1.28 13.31 24.19
CA VAL A 450 2.36 12.82 25.09
C VAL A 450 2.20 13.36 26.50
N ILE A 451 1.93 14.66 26.65
CA ILE A 451 1.71 15.30 27.96
C ILE A 451 0.48 14.70 28.65
N ALA A 452 -0.62 14.48 27.91
CA ALA A 452 -1.81 13.83 28.43
C ALA A 452 -1.50 12.42 28.95
N ALA A 453 -0.71 11.64 28.20
CA ALA A 453 -0.30 10.30 28.64
C ALA A 453 0.55 10.32 29.91
N LEU A 454 1.44 11.32 30.06
CA LEU A 454 2.27 11.47 31.27
C LEU A 454 1.47 11.96 32.48
N LEU A 455 0.47 12.82 32.27
CA LEU A 455 -0.37 13.39 33.34
C LEU A 455 -1.57 12.50 33.71
N ALA A 456 -1.94 11.53 32.86
CA ALA A 456 -3.08 10.64 33.07
C ALA A 456 -3.04 9.87 34.40
N PRO A 457 -1.90 9.29 34.86
CA PRO A 457 -1.84 8.60 36.15
C PRO A 457 -2.11 9.51 37.35
N LEU A 458 -1.95 10.82 37.20
CA LEU A 458 -2.20 11.83 38.22
C LEU A 458 -3.62 12.41 38.15
N GLY A 459 -4.43 12.00 37.16
CA GLY A 459 -5.75 12.57 36.90
C GLY A 459 -5.72 13.97 36.26
N LEU A 460 -4.56 14.45 35.79
CA LEU A 460 -4.34 15.82 35.29
C LEU A 460 -4.28 15.92 33.75
N ALA A 461 -4.80 14.92 33.03
CA ALA A 461 -4.72 14.88 31.57
C ALA A 461 -5.64 15.88 30.85
N ALA A 462 -6.68 16.39 31.52
CA ALA A 462 -7.76 17.15 30.88
C ALA A 462 -7.30 18.38 30.08
N PRO A 463 -6.40 19.26 30.58
CA PRO A 463 -5.94 20.42 29.81
C PRO A 463 -5.19 20.02 28.54
N ALA A 464 -4.40 18.96 28.61
CA ALA A 464 -3.66 18.45 27.45
C ALA A 464 -4.61 17.81 26.42
N LEU A 465 -5.61 17.05 26.88
CA LEU A 465 -6.64 16.51 25.98
C LEU A 465 -7.45 17.61 25.28
N TRP A 466 -7.75 18.71 25.97
CA TRP A 466 -8.42 19.86 25.37
C TRP A 466 -7.59 20.52 24.25
N VAL A 467 -6.29 20.76 24.49
CA VAL A 467 -5.39 21.29 23.45
C VAL A 467 -5.32 20.34 22.24
N MET A 468 -5.27 19.04 22.52
CA MET A 468 -5.28 18.02 21.48
C MET A 468 -6.58 18.08 20.66
N GLU A 469 -7.73 18.23 21.33
CA GLU A 469 -9.04 18.31 20.70
C GLU A 469 -9.15 19.49 19.75
N GLU A 470 -8.80 20.68 20.20
CA GLU A 470 -8.84 21.89 19.37
C GLU A 470 -7.89 21.79 18.18
N GLY A 471 -6.71 21.20 18.37
CA GLY A 471 -5.79 20.91 17.27
C GLY A 471 -6.39 19.93 16.25
N CYS A 472 -7.06 18.87 16.71
CA CYS A 472 -7.76 17.93 15.84
C CYS A 472 -8.94 18.59 15.11
N ARG A 473 -9.77 19.39 15.80
CA ARG A 473 -10.88 20.14 15.20
C ARG A 473 -10.37 21.08 14.10
N PHE A 474 -9.28 21.79 14.35
CA PHE A 474 -8.66 22.67 13.36
C PHE A 474 -8.19 21.91 12.12
N ILE A 475 -7.48 20.79 12.29
CA ILE A 475 -7.01 19.97 11.15
C ILE A 475 -8.19 19.46 10.33
N LEU A 476 -9.25 18.98 10.98
CA LEU A 476 -10.45 18.50 10.30
C LEU A 476 -11.21 19.63 9.59
N LEU A 477 -11.23 20.84 10.15
CA LEU A 477 -11.77 22.02 9.49
C LEU A 477 -10.98 22.36 8.21
N VAL A 478 -9.65 22.42 8.29
CA VAL A 478 -8.78 22.64 7.13
C VAL A 478 -9.03 21.57 6.06
N ALA A 479 -9.12 20.30 6.44
CA ALA A 479 -9.40 19.21 5.51
C ALA A 479 -10.73 19.43 4.77
N LYS A 480 -11.81 19.75 5.49
CA LYS A 480 -13.13 20.02 4.91
C LYS A 480 -13.14 21.24 3.98
N LEU A 481 -12.51 22.34 4.41
CA LEU A 481 -12.44 23.58 3.62
C LEU A 481 -11.69 23.34 2.31
N VAL A 482 -10.53 22.69 2.36
CA VAL A 482 -9.71 22.42 1.17
C VAL A 482 -10.38 21.39 0.25
N ALA A 483 -10.98 20.35 0.82
CA ALA A 483 -11.69 19.33 0.03
C ALA A 483 -12.94 19.87 -0.69
N GLY A 484 -13.53 20.96 -0.18
CA GLY A 484 -14.68 21.63 -0.79
C GLY A 484 -14.32 22.65 -1.88
N LEU A 485 -13.03 22.88 -2.17
CA LEU A 485 -12.62 23.78 -3.26
C LEU A 485 -12.82 23.10 -4.62
N ASP A 486 -13.27 23.88 -5.60
CA ASP A 486 -13.35 23.42 -6.99
C ASP A 486 -11.97 23.00 -7.48
N GLY A 487 -11.88 21.83 -8.11
CA GLY A 487 -10.60 21.28 -8.58
C GLY A 487 -9.69 20.72 -7.46
N ALA A 488 -10.19 20.56 -6.22
CA ALA A 488 -9.39 19.98 -5.14
C ALA A 488 -8.80 18.60 -5.48
N VAL A 489 -9.51 17.83 -6.32
CA VAL A 489 -9.08 16.52 -6.79
C VAL A 489 -9.17 16.47 -8.31
N VAL A 490 -8.04 16.17 -8.95
CA VAL A 490 -7.98 15.87 -10.38
C VAL A 490 -7.78 14.36 -10.55
N PRO A 491 -8.73 13.64 -11.14
CA PRO A 491 -8.55 12.22 -11.43
C PRO A 491 -7.54 12.03 -12.56
N VAL A 492 -6.75 10.97 -12.48
CA VAL A 492 -5.66 10.68 -13.42
C VAL A 492 -5.70 9.20 -13.80
N PRO A 493 -5.58 8.87 -15.10
CA PRO A 493 -5.62 7.48 -15.53
C PRO A 493 -4.44 6.67 -14.97
N ALA A 494 -4.71 5.39 -14.73
CA ALA A 494 -3.73 4.43 -14.25
C ALA A 494 -2.54 4.34 -15.24
N PRO A 495 -1.30 4.46 -14.77
CA PRO A 495 -0.13 4.34 -15.63
C PRO A 495 0.16 2.88 -15.98
N ALA A 496 0.87 2.67 -17.09
CA ALA A 496 1.51 1.39 -17.36
C ALA A 496 2.56 1.04 -16.27
N GLY A 497 2.67 -0.24 -15.92
CA GLY A 497 3.49 -0.70 -14.78
C GLY A 497 5.00 -0.39 -14.84
N TRP A 498 5.53 0.02 -16.00
CA TRP A 498 6.94 0.42 -16.14
C TRP A 498 7.20 1.90 -15.78
N ILE A 499 6.15 2.73 -15.77
CA ILE A 499 6.27 4.19 -15.61
C ILE A 499 6.79 4.56 -14.22
N LEU A 500 6.17 4.04 -13.15
CA LEU A 500 6.63 4.29 -11.79
C LEU A 500 8.09 3.84 -11.55
N PRO A 501 8.52 2.62 -11.95
CA PRO A 501 9.93 2.24 -11.91
C PRO A 501 10.85 3.21 -12.65
N SER A 502 10.46 3.69 -13.83
CA SER A 502 11.24 4.68 -14.60
C SER A 502 11.39 6.00 -13.85
N LEU A 503 10.28 6.52 -13.30
CA LEU A 503 10.29 7.76 -12.52
C LEU A 503 11.14 7.62 -11.24
N GLY A 504 10.97 6.51 -10.52
CA GLY A 504 11.73 6.21 -9.31
C GLY A 504 13.23 6.07 -9.58
N LEU A 505 13.61 5.32 -10.62
CA LEU A 505 15.01 5.17 -11.03
C LEU A 505 15.61 6.51 -11.47
N GLY A 506 14.87 7.31 -12.25
CA GLY A 506 15.29 8.64 -12.67
C GLY A 506 15.54 9.58 -11.50
N ALA A 507 14.62 9.62 -10.53
CA ALA A 507 14.77 10.39 -9.30
C ALA A 507 15.96 9.91 -8.45
N LEU A 508 16.15 8.60 -8.30
CA LEU A 508 17.27 8.02 -7.57
C LEU A 508 18.62 8.31 -8.25
N LEU A 509 18.69 8.24 -9.58
CA LEU A 509 19.90 8.61 -10.33
C LEU A 509 20.25 10.09 -10.08
N LEU A 510 19.29 11.00 -10.13
CA LEU A 510 19.51 12.42 -9.85
C LEU A 510 19.91 12.69 -8.39
N ALA A 511 19.35 11.93 -7.44
CA ALA A 511 19.60 12.09 -6.01
C ALA A 511 20.94 11.49 -5.55
N LEU A 512 21.31 10.32 -6.09
CA LEU A 512 22.42 9.51 -5.58
C LEU A 512 23.70 9.63 -6.43
N THR A 513 23.60 10.07 -7.69
CA THR A 513 24.77 10.19 -8.58
C THR A 513 25.26 11.62 -8.74
N ARG A 514 26.57 11.74 -8.91
CA ARG A 514 27.29 13.00 -9.21
C ARG A 514 27.63 13.13 -10.71
N PRO A 515 28.06 12.07 -11.43
CA PRO A 515 28.47 12.20 -12.83
C PRO A 515 27.34 12.76 -13.72
N PRO A 516 27.63 13.75 -14.57
CA PRO A 516 26.61 14.44 -15.37
C PRO A 516 25.90 13.51 -16.35
N TRP A 517 26.59 12.50 -16.90
CA TRP A 517 25.98 11.55 -17.83
C TRP A 517 24.94 10.64 -17.15
N LEU A 518 25.21 10.16 -15.93
CA LEU A 518 24.23 9.39 -15.12
C LEU A 518 23.03 10.25 -14.72
N ARG A 519 23.25 11.52 -14.41
CA ARG A 519 22.16 12.48 -14.17
C ARG A 519 21.35 12.74 -15.44
N GLY A 520 21.99 12.82 -16.60
CA GLY A 520 21.34 12.90 -17.91
C GLY A 520 20.43 11.70 -18.17
N LEU A 521 20.89 10.48 -17.91
CA LEU A 521 20.05 9.28 -17.95
C LEU A 521 18.88 9.35 -16.97
N GLY A 522 19.10 9.91 -15.77
CA GLY A 522 18.04 10.15 -14.80
C GLY A 522 16.96 11.10 -15.31
N VAL A 523 17.34 12.21 -15.98
CA VAL A 523 16.39 13.13 -16.62
C VAL A 523 15.63 12.44 -17.74
N LEU A 524 16.32 11.66 -18.60
CA LEU A 524 15.67 10.91 -19.68
C LEU A 524 14.66 9.88 -19.14
N ALA A 525 14.99 9.17 -18.06
CA ALA A 525 14.07 8.23 -17.42
C ALA A 525 12.83 8.93 -16.81
N LEU A 526 13.01 10.12 -16.22
CA LEU A 526 11.90 10.94 -15.75
C LEU A 526 11.02 11.42 -16.91
N ALA A 527 11.63 12.03 -17.93
CA ALA A 527 10.93 12.54 -19.10
C ALA A 527 10.18 11.42 -19.84
N GLY A 528 10.84 10.28 -20.07
CA GLY A 528 10.23 9.11 -20.69
C GLY A 528 9.07 8.55 -19.87
N GLY A 529 9.17 8.53 -18.54
CA GLY A 529 8.05 8.14 -17.66
C GLY A 529 6.86 9.11 -17.75
N LEU A 530 7.11 10.42 -17.73
CA LEU A 530 6.07 11.44 -17.83
C LEU A 530 5.37 11.42 -19.19
N VAL A 531 6.15 11.35 -20.28
CA VAL A 531 5.61 11.22 -21.65
C VAL A 531 4.85 9.90 -21.78
N GLY A 532 5.40 8.79 -21.26
CA GLY A 532 4.72 7.50 -21.24
C GLY A 532 3.36 7.53 -20.53
N TRP A 533 3.22 8.36 -19.50
CA TRP A 533 1.93 8.54 -18.81
C TRP A 533 0.90 9.23 -19.71
N THR A 534 1.30 10.26 -20.45
CA THR A 534 0.40 10.95 -21.40
C THR A 534 -0.05 10.07 -22.56
N LEU A 535 0.66 8.97 -22.82
CA LEU A 535 0.38 8.00 -23.87
C LEU A 535 -0.24 6.71 -23.29
N ALA A 536 -0.67 6.72 -22.04
CA ALA A 536 -1.25 5.55 -21.39
C ALA A 536 -2.62 5.21 -22.00
N ASP A 537 -2.67 4.17 -22.82
CA ASP A 537 -3.91 3.68 -23.41
C ASP A 537 -4.71 2.84 -22.41
N ARG A 538 -6.01 3.14 -22.31
CA ARG A 538 -6.97 2.33 -21.55
C ARG A 538 -7.69 1.33 -22.47
N PRO A 539 -8.05 0.13 -21.98
CA PRO A 539 -8.71 -0.88 -22.81
C PRO A 539 -10.09 -0.44 -23.31
N LEU A 540 -10.41 -0.82 -24.56
CA LEU A 540 -11.71 -0.51 -25.19
C LEU A 540 -12.86 -1.26 -24.53
N LEU A 541 -12.69 -2.55 -24.22
CA LEU A 541 -13.71 -3.35 -23.55
C LEU A 541 -13.12 -4.02 -22.32
N LEU A 542 -13.79 -3.86 -21.17
CA LEU A 542 -13.49 -4.56 -19.94
C LEU A 542 -14.65 -5.51 -19.59
N ILE A 543 -14.32 -6.71 -19.13
CA ILE A 543 -15.27 -7.72 -18.68
C ILE A 543 -14.85 -8.18 -17.29
N ALA A 544 -15.77 -8.11 -16.33
CA ALA A 544 -15.54 -8.57 -14.97
C ALA A 544 -15.28 -10.07 -14.91
N ASP A 545 -14.52 -10.52 -13.93
CA ASP A 545 -14.14 -11.91 -13.67
C ASP A 545 -15.31 -12.86 -13.39
N GLU A 546 -16.46 -12.33 -12.95
CA GLU A 546 -17.70 -13.10 -12.78
C GLU A 546 -18.72 -12.84 -13.90
N GLY A 547 -18.37 -12.02 -14.90
CA GLY A 547 -19.31 -11.61 -15.95
C GLY A 547 -20.44 -10.72 -15.41
N THR A 548 -20.27 -10.15 -14.22
CA THR A 548 -21.28 -9.33 -13.53
C THR A 548 -21.44 -7.95 -14.15
N LEU A 549 -20.39 -7.42 -14.81
CA LEU A 549 -20.34 -6.10 -15.44
C LEU A 549 -19.50 -6.14 -16.72
N VAL A 550 -19.88 -5.32 -17.70
CA VAL A 550 -19.12 -5.07 -18.93
C VAL A 550 -19.00 -3.56 -19.12
N GLY A 551 -17.80 -3.08 -19.47
CA GLY A 551 -17.51 -1.67 -19.66
C GLY A 551 -16.91 -1.38 -21.02
N LEU A 552 -17.53 -0.48 -21.79
CA LEU A 552 -17.10 -0.07 -23.13
C LEU A 552 -16.56 1.35 -23.10
N MET A 553 -15.32 1.57 -23.54
CA MET A 553 -14.73 2.90 -23.66
C MET A 553 -15.40 3.68 -24.79
N THR A 554 -15.89 4.88 -24.48
CA THR A 554 -16.50 5.82 -25.44
C THR A 554 -15.78 7.17 -25.37
N PRO A 555 -16.02 8.10 -26.32
CA PRO A 555 -15.49 9.45 -26.22
C PRO A 555 -15.92 10.21 -24.95
N SER A 556 -17.03 9.82 -24.33
CA SER A 556 -17.53 10.40 -23.06
C SER A 556 -16.99 9.71 -21.80
N GLY A 557 -16.06 8.76 -21.96
CA GLY A 557 -15.56 7.88 -20.89
C GLY A 557 -16.14 6.46 -20.99
N ARG A 558 -15.81 5.61 -20.01
CA ARG A 558 -16.27 4.21 -19.99
C ARG A 558 -17.76 4.12 -19.67
N ALA A 559 -18.54 3.62 -20.61
CA ALA A 559 -19.95 3.30 -20.40
C ALA A 559 -20.10 1.91 -19.77
N LEU A 560 -21.00 1.76 -18.80
CA LEU A 560 -21.20 0.50 -18.08
C LEU A 560 -22.51 -0.18 -18.46
N SER A 561 -22.51 -1.52 -18.50
CA SER A 561 -23.69 -2.30 -18.89
C SER A 561 -24.82 -2.33 -17.83
N LYS A 562 -24.52 -1.92 -16.58
CA LYS A 562 -25.49 -1.89 -15.48
C LYS A 562 -25.30 -0.65 -14.61
N ALA A 563 -26.43 -0.05 -14.25
CA ALA A 563 -26.56 1.03 -13.25
C ALA A 563 -26.12 0.66 -11.82
N LYS A 564 -26.30 -0.60 -11.39
CA LYS A 564 -26.03 -1.03 -10.00
C LYS A 564 -25.66 -2.50 -9.87
N GLY A 565 -25.14 -2.87 -8.69
CA GLY A 565 -24.87 -4.26 -8.29
C GLY A 565 -23.44 -4.75 -8.58
N ALA A 566 -22.53 -3.87 -9.00
CA ALA A 566 -21.12 -4.17 -9.25
C ALA A 566 -20.22 -2.98 -8.83
N GLY A 567 -20.58 -2.32 -7.72
CA GLY A 567 -20.02 -1.02 -7.33
C GLY A 567 -18.50 -1.02 -7.20
N PHE A 568 -17.89 -2.05 -6.61
CA PHE A 568 -16.43 -2.15 -6.48
C PHE A 568 -15.71 -2.27 -7.83
N VAL A 569 -16.23 -3.11 -8.74
CA VAL A 569 -15.66 -3.28 -10.09
C VAL A 569 -15.81 -1.98 -10.88
N ALA A 570 -17.00 -1.38 -10.82
CA ALA A 570 -17.28 -0.11 -11.50
C ALA A 570 -16.38 1.02 -10.99
N SER A 571 -16.25 1.18 -9.66
CA SER A 571 -15.40 2.21 -9.07
C SER A 571 -13.93 2.00 -9.45
N SER A 572 -13.43 0.76 -9.37
CA SER A 572 -12.03 0.47 -9.73
C SER A 572 -11.75 0.80 -11.20
N TRP A 573 -12.63 0.41 -12.14
CA TRP A 573 -12.42 0.70 -13.56
C TRP A 573 -12.48 2.20 -13.88
N LEU A 574 -13.43 2.93 -13.27
CA LEU A 574 -13.59 4.38 -13.49
C LEU A 574 -12.43 5.15 -12.86
N GLU A 575 -12.01 4.79 -11.64
CA GLU A 575 -10.80 5.32 -11.02
C GLU A 575 -9.59 5.04 -11.93
N ASP A 576 -9.41 3.82 -12.41
CA ASP A 576 -8.30 3.46 -13.31
C ASP A 576 -8.34 4.18 -14.66
N ASP A 577 -9.51 4.62 -15.13
CA ASP A 577 -9.65 5.47 -16.31
C ASP A 577 -9.37 6.96 -16.04
N GLY A 578 -9.20 7.36 -14.78
CA GLY A 578 -9.10 8.77 -14.40
C GLY A 578 -10.44 9.50 -14.48
N ASP A 579 -11.53 8.79 -14.12
CA ASP A 579 -12.90 9.26 -14.24
C ASP A 579 -13.58 9.29 -12.86
N ALA A 580 -14.12 10.45 -12.49
CA ALA A 580 -14.78 10.66 -11.19
C ALA A 580 -16.27 10.28 -11.18
N ALA A 581 -16.83 9.81 -12.30
CA ALA A 581 -18.21 9.37 -12.38
C ALA A 581 -18.51 8.19 -11.44
N ASP A 582 -19.73 8.12 -10.93
CA ASP A 582 -20.21 6.92 -10.26
C ASP A 582 -20.74 5.88 -11.26
N GLN A 583 -21.13 4.70 -10.76
CA GLN A 583 -21.62 3.62 -11.60
C GLN A 583 -22.87 4.00 -12.41
N GLN A 584 -23.75 4.83 -11.84
CA GLN A 584 -25.00 5.23 -12.48
C GLN A 584 -24.72 6.23 -13.61
N ALA A 585 -23.95 7.28 -13.35
CA ALA A 585 -23.54 8.26 -14.33
C ALA A 585 -22.77 7.62 -15.50
N ALA A 586 -21.90 6.65 -15.20
CA ALA A 586 -21.20 5.89 -16.24
C ALA A 586 -22.14 4.99 -17.06
N HIS A 587 -23.21 4.44 -16.47
CA HIS A 587 -24.24 3.71 -17.20
C HIS A 587 -25.04 4.63 -18.13
N ASP A 588 -25.36 5.84 -17.66
CA ASP A 588 -26.21 6.82 -18.35
C ASP A 588 -25.53 7.45 -19.59
N ARG A 589 -24.25 7.14 -19.85
CA ARG A 589 -23.53 7.46 -21.11
C ARG A 589 -24.14 6.81 -22.35
N GLY A 590 -25.05 5.85 -22.17
CA GLY A 590 -25.94 5.38 -23.24
C GLY A 590 -25.31 4.44 -24.28
N ALA A 591 -24.10 3.92 -24.04
CA ALA A 591 -23.48 2.97 -24.97
C ALA A 591 -24.12 1.57 -24.96
N PHE A 592 -24.80 1.24 -23.86
CA PHE A 592 -25.51 -0.02 -23.68
C PHE A 592 -27.02 0.22 -23.72
N ALA A 593 -27.73 -0.55 -24.54
CA ALA A 593 -29.19 -0.51 -24.65
C ALA A 593 -29.80 -1.90 -24.37
N GLY A 594 -31.09 -1.95 -24.05
CA GLY A 594 -31.82 -3.22 -23.91
C GLY A 594 -32.53 -3.37 -22.56
N PRO A 595 -33.37 -4.41 -22.42
CA PRO A 595 -34.15 -4.64 -21.22
C PRO A 595 -33.28 -5.10 -20.04
N ARG A 596 -33.83 -5.05 -18.83
CA ARG A 596 -33.13 -5.51 -17.62
C ARG A 596 -32.61 -6.95 -17.80
N GLY A 597 -31.32 -7.13 -17.54
CA GLY A 597 -30.64 -8.42 -17.67
C GLY A 597 -30.20 -8.78 -19.09
N GLN A 598 -30.35 -7.87 -20.06
CA GLN A 598 -29.80 -7.97 -21.42
C GLN A 598 -29.40 -6.58 -21.92
N ALA A 599 -28.10 -6.31 -21.91
CA ALA A 599 -27.54 -5.09 -22.46
C ALA A 599 -26.80 -5.39 -23.76
N THR A 600 -26.93 -4.52 -24.75
CA THR A 600 -26.27 -4.62 -26.06
C THR A 600 -25.51 -3.34 -26.38
N ALA A 601 -24.32 -3.48 -26.96
CA ALA A 601 -23.50 -2.36 -27.41
C ALA A 601 -22.79 -2.71 -28.72
N ARG A 602 -22.35 -1.69 -29.48
CA ARG A 602 -21.58 -1.89 -30.72
C ARG A 602 -20.12 -1.50 -30.51
N LEU A 603 -19.21 -2.32 -31.05
CA LEU A 603 -17.78 -2.06 -31.11
C LEU A 603 -17.28 -2.32 -32.53
N GLY A 604 -17.28 -1.28 -33.36
CA GLY A 604 -17.04 -1.43 -34.80
C GLY A 604 -18.06 -2.38 -35.45
N ALA A 605 -17.58 -3.42 -36.12
CA ALA A 605 -18.43 -4.46 -36.72
C ALA A 605 -18.93 -5.53 -35.71
N LEU A 606 -18.48 -5.47 -34.46
CA LEU A 606 -18.83 -6.46 -33.44
C LEU A 606 -20.02 -5.98 -32.60
N THR A 607 -20.91 -6.92 -32.25
CA THR A 607 -22.02 -6.66 -31.32
C THR A 607 -21.72 -7.32 -29.98
N ILE A 608 -21.73 -6.54 -28.90
CA ILE A 608 -21.50 -7.01 -27.54
C ILE A 608 -22.86 -7.26 -26.90
N TRP A 609 -23.07 -8.46 -26.35
CA TRP A 609 -24.24 -8.82 -25.56
C TRP A 609 -23.81 -9.16 -24.14
N HIS A 610 -24.38 -8.47 -23.16
CA HIS A 610 -24.22 -8.80 -21.75
C HIS A 610 -25.52 -9.34 -21.18
N LEU A 611 -25.53 -10.63 -20.85
CA LEU A 611 -26.71 -11.35 -20.40
C LEU A 611 -26.54 -11.74 -18.94
N THR A 612 -27.48 -11.35 -18.09
CA THR A 612 -27.40 -11.68 -16.65
C THR A 612 -28.68 -12.28 -16.11
N GLY A 613 -28.55 -13.08 -15.06
CA GLY A 613 -29.64 -13.76 -14.38
C GLY A 613 -29.92 -15.18 -14.91
N LYS A 614 -30.89 -15.86 -14.30
CA LYS A 614 -31.14 -17.30 -14.50
C LYS A 614 -31.46 -17.71 -15.94
N THR A 615 -31.99 -16.79 -16.75
CA THR A 615 -32.36 -17.02 -18.16
C THR A 615 -31.25 -16.63 -19.16
N ALA A 616 -30.08 -16.22 -18.69
CA ALA A 616 -28.96 -15.84 -19.55
C ALA A 616 -28.51 -16.97 -20.50
N PRO A 617 -28.40 -18.24 -20.06
CA PRO A 617 -27.95 -19.33 -20.95
C PRO A 617 -28.90 -19.59 -22.14
N GLN A 618 -30.22 -19.46 -21.93
CA GLN A 618 -31.21 -19.64 -22.99
C GLN A 618 -31.09 -18.52 -24.02
N ARG A 619 -31.11 -17.26 -23.55
CA ARG A 619 -31.02 -16.07 -24.41
C ARG A 619 -29.68 -15.98 -25.15
N ALA A 620 -28.61 -16.55 -24.59
CA ALA A 620 -27.32 -16.62 -25.26
C ALA A 620 -27.39 -17.43 -26.57
N GLY A 621 -28.25 -18.46 -26.65
CA GLY A 621 -28.44 -19.23 -27.87
C GLY A 621 -28.97 -18.40 -29.03
N ASP A 622 -29.85 -17.44 -28.74
CA ASP A 622 -30.52 -16.60 -29.75
C ASP A 622 -29.58 -15.54 -30.34
N VAL A 623 -28.57 -15.11 -29.57
CA VAL A 623 -27.70 -13.97 -29.92
C VAL A 623 -26.27 -14.36 -30.25
N CYS A 624 -25.90 -15.63 -30.06
CA CYS A 624 -24.55 -16.14 -30.32
C CYS A 624 -24.34 -16.43 -31.81
N VAL A 625 -24.25 -15.37 -32.60
CA VAL A 625 -23.97 -15.40 -34.05
C VAL A 625 -22.53 -14.96 -34.36
N PRO A 626 -21.99 -15.28 -35.56
CA PRO A 626 -20.69 -14.76 -35.97
C PRO A 626 -20.62 -13.23 -35.87
N GLY A 627 -19.54 -12.70 -35.31
CA GLY A 627 -19.39 -11.26 -35.04
C GLY A 627 -20.00 -10.78 -33.71
N ALA A 628 -20.63 -11.67 -32.93
CA ALA A 628 -21.07 -11.34 -31.57
C ALA A 628 -19.99 -11.67 -30.52
N ILE A 629 -19.88 -10.81 -29.50
CA ILE A 629 -19.22 -11.09 -28.23
C ILE A 629 -20.31 -11.23 -27.18
N VAL A 630 -20.50 -12.41 -26.62
CA VAL A 630 -21.54 -12.67 -25.62
C VAL A 630 -20.88 -12.92 -24.27
N VAL A 631 -21.22 -12.10 -23.28
CA VAL A 631 -20.77 -12.20 -21.89
C VAL A 631 -21.94 -12.58 -21.02
N MET A 632 -21.78 -13.57 -20.14
CA MET A 632 -22.82 -13.96 -19.21
C MET A 632 -22.30 -14.37 -17.82
N ASP A 633 -23.12 -14.16 -16.80
CA ASP A 633 -22.88 -14.59 -15.41
C ASP A 633 -23.31 -16.06 -15.15
N GLY A 634 -23.76 -16.77 -16.19
CA GLY A 634 -24.18 -18.17 -16.15
C GLY A 634 -23.23 -19.11 -16.88
N TYR A 635 -23.58 -20.40 -16.92
CA TYR A 635 -22.84 -21.42 -17.66
C TYR A 635 -23.50 -21.71 -18.99
N TRP A 636 -22.70 -21.74 -20.05
CA TRP A 636 -23.14 -22.18 -21.37
C TRP A 636 -23.42 -23.68 -21.36
N ARG A 637 -24.57 -24.08 -21.91
CA ARG A 637 -25.02 -25.48 -21.99
C ARG A 637 -25.22 -25.99 -23.42
N GLY A 638 -25.02 -25.13 -24.42
CA GLY A 638 -25.15 -25.50 -25.84
C GLY A 638 -23.88 -26.15 -26.41
N GLY A 639 -23.91 -26.45 -27.71
CA GLY A 639 -22.75 -26.92 -28.46
C GLY A 639 -21.66 -25.87 -28.64
N PRO A 640 -20.64 -26.11 -29.49
CA PRO A 640 -19.59 -25.12 -29.79
C PRO A 640 -20.22 -23.77 -30.19
N PRO A 641 -19.91 -22.68 -29.48
CA PRO A 641 -20.55 -21.38 -29.77
C PRO A 641 -20.08 -20.84 -31.13
N ALA A 642 -21.01 -20.32 -31.93
CA ALA A 642 -20.70 -19.65 -33.20
C ALA A 642 -20.18 -18.20 -33.01
N CYS A 643 -20.14 -17.73 -31.77
CA CYS A 643 -19.71 -16.40 -31.34
C CYS A 643 -18.54 -16.47 -30.35
N ARG A 644 -17.95 -15.31 -30.01
CA ARG A 644 -16.98 -15.24 -28.89
C ARG A 644 -17.75 -15.20 -27.57
N LEU A 645 -17.83 -16.34 -26.91
CA LEU A 645 -18.59 -16.53 -25.67
C LEU A 645 -17.70 -16.49 -24.43
N PHE A 646 -18.05 -15.65 -23.47
CA PHE A 646 -17.44 -15.56 -22.15
C PHE A 646 -18.49 -15.86 -21.08
N ASP A 647 -18.57 -17.13 -20.69
CA ASP A 647 -19.44 -17.62 -19.62
C ASP A 647 -18.69 -17.73 -18.28
N ALA A 648 -19.40 -18.07 -17.21
CA ALA A 648 -18.82 -18.20 -15.88
C ALA A 648 -17.66 -19.22 -15.81
N ARG A 649 -17.67 -20.27 -16.66
CA ARG A 649 -16.57 -21.26 -16.72
C ARG A 649 -15.34 -20.69 -17.41
N ALA A 650 -15.52 -19.96 -18.51
CA ALA A 650 -14.43 -19.27 -19.19
C ALA A 650 -13.79 -18.24 -18.25
N LEU A 651 -14.61 -17.40 -17.62
CA LEU A 651 -14.14 -16.32 -16.75
C LEU A 651 -13.50 -16.82 -15.45
N ALA A 652 -13.97 -17.93 -14.85
CA ALA A 652 -13.27 -18.58 -13.73
C ALA A 652 -11.85 -19.05 -14.08
N ARG A 653 -11.59 -19.36 -15.37
CA ARG A 653 -10.25 -19.73 -15.87
C ARG A 653 -9.41 -18.54 -16.27
N THR A 654 -10.00 -17.50 -16.86
CA THR A 654 -9.25 -16.34 -17.38
C THR A 654 -9.11 -15.21 -16.36
N GLY A 655 -9.99 -15.15 -15.36
CA GLY A 655 -10.28 -13.93 -14.61
C GLY A 655 -10.90 -12.87 -15.50
N ALA A 656 -10.84 -11.61 -15.06
CA ALA A 656 -11.28 -10.45 -15.84
C ALA A 656 -10.55 -10.35 -17.19
N LEU A 657 -11.20 -9.72 -18.16
CA LEU A 657 -10.70 -9.60 -19.53
C LEU A 657 -10.65 -8.14 -19.97
N ALA A 658 -9.65 -7.83 -20.81
CA ALA A 658 -9.52 -6.57 -21.51
C ALA A 658 -9.35 -6.82 -23.01
N LEU A 659 -10.05 -6.05 -23.83
CA LEU A 659 -9.84 -6.02 -25.28
C LEU A 659 -9.36 -4.64 -25.69
N SER A 660 -8.25 -4.61 -26.43
CA SER A 660 -7.64 -3.40 -26.98
C SER A 660 -7.41 -3.56 -28.49
N PRO A 661 -7.26 -2.47 -29.26
CA PRO A 661 -6.87 -2.54 -30.66
C PRO A 661 -5.56 -3.31 -30.82
N ALA A 662 -5.50 -4.22 -31.79
CA ALA A 662 -4.25 -4.89 -32.17
C ALA A 662 -3.51 -4.08 -33.25
N PRO A 663 -2.17 -4.01 -33.24
CA PRO A 663 -1.39 -3.27 -34.25
C PRO A 663 -1.62 -3.73 -35.71
N GLY A 664 -2.06 -4.97 -35.93
CA GLY A 664 -2.36 -5.54 -37.24
C GLY A 664 -3.84 -5.51 -37.64
N GLY A 665 -4.67 -4.75 -36.92
CA GLY A 665 -6.13 -4.77 -37.07
C GLY A 665 -6.79 -5.84 -36.19
N GLY A 666 -8.04 -5.59 -35.78
CA GLY A 666 -8.79 -6.45 -34.86
C GLY A 666 -8.57 -6.13 -33.37
N LEU A 667 -9.01 -7.03 -32.50
CA LEU A 667 -8.96 -6.87 -31.05
C LEU A 667 -8.03 -7.90 -30.40
N ALA A 668 -7.06 -7.42 -29.63
CA ALA A 668 -6.20 -8.23 -28.78
C ALA A 668 -6.87 -8.46 -27.42
N LEU A 669 -7.10 -9.73 -27.08
CA LEU A 669 -7.64 -10.13 -25.78
C LEU A 669 -6.50 -10.33 -24.78
N ARG A 670 -6.59 -9.69 -23.62
CA ARG A 670 -5.73 -9.92 -22.45
C ARG A 670 -6.58 -10.41 -21.30
N SER A 671 -6.08 -11.39 -20.55
CA SER A 671 -6.76 -11.91 -19.37
C SER A 671 -5.98 -11.60 -18.10
N ALA A 672 -6.71 -11.40 -17.01
CA ALA A 672 -6.14 -11.15 -15.69
C ALA A 672 -5.21 -12.28 -15.26
N ARG A 673 -5.58 -13.53 -15.49
CA ARG A 673 -4.74 -14.68 -15.15
C ARG A 673 -3.49 -14.79 -16.01
N ALA A 674 -3.55 -14.47 -17.31
CA ALA A 674 -2.34 -14.46 -18.15
C ALA A 674 -1.38 -13.32 -17.76
N SER A 675 -1.92 -12.16 -17.38
CA SER A 675 -1.13 -11.02 -16.89
C SER A 675 -0.50 -11.30 -15.52
N GLY A 676 -1.25 -11.89 -14.59
CA GLY A 676 -0.81 -12.24 -13.24
C GLY A 676 0.14 -13.45 -13.19
N GLY A 677 0.12 -14.30 -14.20
CA GLY A 677 0.95 -15.51 -14.27
C GLY A 677 0.53 -16.59 -13.26
N HIS A 678 1.40 -17.60 -13.11
CA HIS A 678 1.22 -18.75 -12.23
C HIS A 678 2.11 -18.61 -11.00
N ARG A 679 1.54 -18.07 -9.92
CA ARG A 679 2.22 -17.77 -8.65
C ARG A 679 1.50 -18.47 -7.49
N LEU A 680 2.20 -18.65 -6.37
CA LEU A 680 1.60 -19.29 -5.18
C LEU A 680 0.33 -18.60 -4.68
N TRP A 681 0.24 -17.28 -4.79
CA TRP A 681 -0.94 -16.54 -4.31
C TRP A 681 -2.16 -16.62 -5.25
N ASN A 682 -1.98 -16.85 -6.56
CA ASN A 682 -3.08 -16.83 -7.54
C ASN A 682 -3.40 -18.19 -8.20
N ASP A 683 -2.53 -19.19 -8.06
CA ASP A 683 -2.68 -20.51 -8.66
C ASP A 683 -3.00 -21.60 -7.63
N ARG A 684 -4.20 -22.20 -7.74
CA ARG A 684 -4.67 -23.28 -6.86
C ARG A 684 -3.89 -24.57 -7.03
N THR A 685 -3.43 -24.90 -8.25
CA THR A 685 -2.74 -26.15 -8.55
C THR A 685 -1.33 -26.15 -7.95
N LEU A 686 -0.61 -25.02 -8.07
CA LEU A 686 0.69 -24.83 -7.42
C LEU A 686 0.58 -24.93 -5.90
N ARG A 687 -0.47 -24.35 -5.30
CA ARG A 687 -0.72 -24.48 -3.86
C ARG A 687 -1.01 -25.91 -3.43
N ALA A 688 -1.84 -26.64 -4.18
CA ALA A 688 -2.20 -28.01 -3.86
C ALA A 688 -0.96 -28.92 -3.85
N PHE A 689 -0.14 -28.83 -4.90
CA PHE A 689 1.14 -29.54 -4.98
C PHE A 689 2.08 -29.21 -3.81
N ARG A 690 2.18 -27.93 -3.43
CA ARG A 690 3.11 -27.49 -2.38
C ARG A 690 2.65 -27.87 -0.97
N LEU A 691 1.35 -27.78 -0.70
CA LEU A 691 0.75 -28.01 0.61
C LEU A 691 0.36 -29.48 0.85
N GLY A 692 0.53 -30.34 -0.16
CA GLY A 692 0.24 -31.78 -0.04
C GLY A 692 -1.26 -32.10 0.01
N ASN A 693 -2.08 -31.34 -0.71
CA ASN A 693 -3.55 -31.48 -0.76
C ASN A 693 -4.04 -32.13 -2.05
#